data_AF-A0A838S233-F1
#
_entry.id   AF-A0A838S233-F1
#
_cell.length_a   1.000
_cell.length_b   1.000
_cell.length_c   1.000
_cell.angle_alpha   90.00
_cell.angle_beta   90.00
_cell.angle_gamma   90.00
#
_symmetry.space_group_name_H-M   'P 1'
#
loop_
_entity.id
_entity.type
_entity.pdbx_description
1 polymer ?
#
loop_
_entity_poly.entity_id
_entity_poly.type
_entity_poly.pdbx_seq_one_letter_code
_entity_poly.pdbx_strand_id
1 'polypeptide(L)'
;TAAELRLWAGDDDADGEPPGFERDVEACVAAWVEEGEELTARFSALEAEIALMKAKPSLDDAGERDLRRLFGERGAARAARAERDQSYWISALEAKGLLPNYALLDDTTRLDVGLWWTDEETGAHESSDERYVRGSRIALYELAPGATFYVRGTSVEIDGIDLGTSRNQSTVVRRFCPACGWSGRVTPDASVMACPRCGSREAADSGQVLTTLPFRRASAYASRELAMRDDDTEDRRRTRFTVLTTVDSTPNDIVEAWELAGFPFGAEVLRAADIRWINLGPTERGGATRFIAGEEVAASLFDACVHCGVVPAAQRGVRDRQDARHRGWCRQRREPSPADWKTVALTHELRTQAVRLLVPPIVVADPTLLTSFRAALLLGLRQVLGGDPDHLDVVAAPDPVSESSDRWVMVLHDLVPGGTGYLGRFADPQRVRELLEASLSVLTACPCTSEGVAACHRCLLPHIPPTQATEARRDSAIDLLKQILAQWQPRPIEAIKRIVVASHDTPIEMRFRALLLRWAKAKVAAVSTQATSHGDSAKITFPQALGDLQWALEPQVKLGSIRPDFVLTCADTEVPKIAVFCDSQRWHSSAHTNRLTDDAEKRAGLRDRDYLVWAITHQDLDAFAAALDGKPAATPEWCTEAVRTAFLRFAKQTAAPGSIAPEVLLRDSVSALSAFLLRPDRDAWTSPAHGLALAFSGGTVAGAAKVDPQAMPALLHRELTEADTEVQAGDIAAVVRRTARSAVVVLEMRSPTDVRAWLAVDDRDGAVGTTEQVHAWRDWLAVSNVLQFLAPGRFHAHTGTTAALPVTGTEPAGSLIGPWRDVHEVSDHAVQGLVTALSAGGVPVPVAGHEVDDGAHMIDLAWPDQRVAVVIDEDADRDAWLADNGWAVVGTEETTVRAALSATGAGA
;
A
#
# COMPACT_ATOMS: atom_id res chain seq x y z
N THR A 1 13.42 44.21 -13.89
CA THR A 1 13.91 45.60 -13.65
C THR A 1 15.41 45.59 -13.40
N ALA A 2 16.10 46.75 -13.41
CA ALA A 2 17.53 46.79 -13.08
C ALA A 2 17.83 46.31 -11.64
N ALA A 3 16.87 46.49 -10.72
CA ALA A 3 16.96 45.98 -9.36
C ALA A 3 16.88 44.43 -9.32
N GLU A 4 15.93 43.83 -10.05
CA GLU A 4 15.85 42.36 -10.17
C GLU A 4 17.11 41.74 -10.81
N LEU A 5 17.75 42.43 -11.77
CA LEU A 5 18.99 41.94 -12.38
C LEU A 5 20.19 41.99 -11.43
N ARG A 6 20.26 43.00 -10.56
CA ARG A 6 21.29 43.07 -9.50
C ARG A 6 21.05 42.00 -8.42
N LEU A 7 19.78 41.82 -8.03
CA LEU A 7 19.38 40.74 -7.12
C LEU A 7 19.71 39.37 -7.70
N TRP A 8 19.42 39.14 -8.99
CA TRP A 8 19.77 37.91 -9.70
C TRP A 8 21.29 37.70 -9.81
N ALA A 9 22.06 38.77 -10.04
CA ALA A 9 23.52 38.71 -10.08
C ALA A 9 24.16 38.47 -8.69
N GLY A 10 23.38 38.61 -7.61
CA GLY A 10 23.84 38.43 -6.23
C GLY A 10 24.60 39.62 -5.67
N ASP A 11 24.32 40.85 -6.12
CA ASP A 11 24.96 42.09 -5.65
C ASP A 11 24.59 42.46 -4.18
N ASP A 12 23.58 41.82 -3.59
CA ASP A 12 23.12 42.06 -2.21
C ASP A 12 23.67 41.04 -1.18
N ASP A 13 24.54 40.10 -1.60
CA ASP A 13 25.21 39.17 -0.69
C ASP A 13 26.29 39.91 0.15
N ALA A 14 26.39 39.58 1.45
CA ALA A 14 27.11 40.35 2.46
C ALA A 14 28.56 40.76 2.11
N ASP A 15 28.99 41.91 2.65
CA ASP A 15 30.31 42.53 2.46
C ASP A 15 31.48 41.51 2.51
N GLY A 16 32.03 41.17 1.34
CA GLY A 16 33.28 40.42 1.18
C GLY A 16 33.24 39.13 0.34
N GLU A 17 32.06 38.66 -0.08
CA GLU A 17 31.95 37.52 -1.03
C GLU A 17 31.80 38.00 -2.48
N PRO A 18 32.31 37.25 -3.48
CA PRO A 18 32.05 37.55 -4.90
C PRO A 18 30.54 37.44 -5.20
N PRO A 19 29.98 38.28 -6.08
CA PRO A 19 28.59 38.19 -6.50
C PRO A 19 28.21 36.77 -6.94
N GLY A 20 26.95 36.37 -6.71
CA GLY A 20 26.44 35.03 -7.03
C GLY A 20 26.77 34.55 -8.45
N PHE A 21 26.63 35.42 -9.44
CA PHE A 21 26.95 35.09 -10.83
C PHE A 21 28.46 34.84 -11.05
N GLU A 22 29.33 35.59 -10.38
CA GLU A 22 30.79 35.41 -10.49
C GLU A 22 31.20 34.04 -9.92
N ARG A 23 30.62 33.63 -8.79
CA ARG A 23 30.84 32.30 -8.21
C ARG A 23 30.36 31.17 -9.13
N ASP A 24 29.22 31.35 -9.80
CA ASP A 24 28.70 30.37 -10.76
C ASP A 24 29.62 30.22 -11.97
N VAL A 25 30.18 31.33 -12.48
CA VAL A 25 31.18 31.31 -13.56
C VAL A 25 32.46 30.61 -13.11
N GLU A 26 32.99 30.94 -11.93
CA GLU A 26 34.19 30.30 -11.38
C GLU A 26 34.00 28.79 -11.22
N ALA A 27 32.87 28.37 -10.64
CA ALA A 27 32.52 26.96 -10.48
C ALA A 27 32.40 26.23 -11.83
N CYS A 28 31.78 26.88 -12.82
CA CYS A 28 31.66 26.34 -14.17
C CYS A 28 33.04 26.14 -14.84
N VAL A 29 33.93 27.14 -14.75
CA VAL A 29 35.28 27.07 -15.32
C VAL A 29 36.12 26.01 -14.61
N ALA A 30 36.09 25.97 -13.28
CA ALA A 30 36.80 24.96 -12.50
C ALA A 30 36.35 23.54 -12.89
N ALA A 31 35.03 23.32 -12.97
CA ALA A 31 34.47 22.03 -13.38
C ALA A 31 34.88 21.64 -14.83
N TRP A 32 35.00 22.61 -15.73
CA TRP A 32 35.47 22.36 -17.11
C TRP A 32 36.94 21.96 -17.16
N VAL A 33 37.80 22.65 -16.40
CA VAL A 33 39.24 22.35 -16.31
C VAL A 33 39.47 20.97 -15.70
N GLU A 34 38.82 20.67 -14.57
CA GLU A 34 38.92 19.38 -13.88
C GLU A 34 38.49 18.21 -14.79
N GLU A 35 37.41 18.36 -15.56
CA GLU A 35 36.98 17.34 -16.53
C GLU A 35 38.06 17.07 -17.59
N GLY A 36 38.78 18.11 -18.05
CA GLY A 36 39.87 17.98 -19.01
C GLY A 36 41.11 17.27 -18.42
N GLU A 37 41.50 17.64 -17.20
CA GLU A 37 42.58 16.98 -16.47
C GLU A 37 42.26 15.51 -16.22
N GLU A 38 41.02 15.22 -15.85
CA GLU A 38 40.56 13.85 -15.61
C GLU A 38 40.59 13.00 -16.88
N LEU A 39 40.03 13.48 -18.00
CA LEU A 39 40.08 12.74 -19.27
C LEU A 39 41.52 12.45 -19.69
N THR A 40 42.43 13.40 -19.45
CA THR A 40 43.87 13.22 -19.71
C THR A 40 44.47 12.16 -18.79
N ALA A 41 44.19 12.19 -17.49
CA ALA A 41 44.66 11.19 -16.53
C ALA A 41 44.12 9.79 -16.85
N ARG A 42 42.82 9.66 -17.20
CA ARG A 42 42.19 8.40 -17.61
C ARG A 42 42.88 7.84 -18.86
N PHE A 43 43.12 8.67 -19.87
CA PHE A 43 43.80 8.27 -21.09
C PHE A 43 45.23 7.77 -20.80
N SER A 44 46.02 8.50 -20.01
CA SER A 44 47.38 8.08 -19.65
C SER A 44 47.41 6.79 -18.82
N ALA A 45 46.46 6.60 -17.90
CA ALA A 45 46.35 5.38 -17.10
C ALA A 45 46.05 4.16 -17.98
N LEU A 46 45.17 4.32 -18.98
CA LEU A 46 44.86 3.29 -19.97
C LEU A 46 46.08 2.92 -20.83
N GLU A 47 46.84 3.90 -21.31
CA GLU A 47 48.07 3.62 -22.07
C GLU A 47 49.09 2.84 -21.25
N ALA A 48 49.26 3.21 -19.97
CA ALA A 48 50.15 2.49 -19.06
C ALA A 48 49.69 1.04 -18.81
N GLU A 49 48.39 0.81 -18.60
CA GLU A 49 47.83 -0.52 -18.38
C GLU A 49 47.96 -1.41 -19.63
N ILE A 50 47.68 -0.86 -20.82
CA ILE A 50 47.86 -1.57 -22.10
C ILE A 50 49.32 -1.96 -22.29
N ALA A 51 50.25 -1.05 -22.03
CA ALA A 51 51.69 -1.32 -22.14
C ALA A 51 52.12 -2.44 -21.17
N LEU A 52 51.61 -2.42 -19.94
CA LEU A 52 51.88 -3.44 -18.92
C LEU A 52 51.32 -4.82 -19.32
N MET A 53 50.10 -4.87 -19.87
CA MET A 53 49.49 -6.11 -20.34
C MET A 53 50.25 -6.70 -21.54
N LYS A 54 50.70 -5.86 -22.48
CA LYS A 54 51.52 -6.27 -23.63
C LYS A 54 52.92 -6.77 -23.26
N ALA A 55 53.45 -6.33 -22.12
CA ALA A 55 54.76 -6.77 -21.64
C ALA A 55 54.73 -8.19 -21.03
N LYS A 56 53.54 -8.77 -20.78
CA LYS A 56 53.41 -10.13 -20.24
C LYS A 56 53.79 -11.17 -21.32
N PRO A 57 54.51 -12.26 -20.96
CA PRO A 57 54.94 -13.28 -21.92
C PRO A 57 53.80 -14.00 -22.65
N SER A 58 52.65 -14.16 -21.99
CA SER A 58 51.42 -14.69 -22.55
C SER A 58 50.21 -14.17 -21.75
N LEU A 59 49.06 -14.08 -22.42
CA LEU A 59 47.76 -13.79 -21.81
C LEU A 59 46.87 -15.02 -21.97
N ASP A 60 46.05 -15.31 -20.95
CA ASP A 60 44.95 -16.26 -21.08
C ASP A 60 43.76 -15.60 -21.80
N ASP A 61 42.72 -16.36 -22.12
CA ASP A 61 41.55 -15.83 -22.83
C ASP A 61 40.88 -14.66 -22.09
N ALA A 62 40.95 -14.65 -20.75
CA ALA A 62 40.42 -13.57 -19.93
C ALA A 62 41.27 -12.30 -20.04
N GLY A 63 42.60 -12.42 -19.97
CA GLY A 63 43.55 -11.33 -20.15
C GLY A 63 43.52 -10.76 -21.57
N GLU A 64 43.33 -11.61 -22.58
CA GLU A 64 43.21 -11.21 -23.98
C GLU A 64 41.90 -10.41 -24.20
N ARG A 65 40.78 -10.87 -23.63
CA ARG A 65 39.52 -10.10 -23.64
C ARG A 65 39.65 -8.76 -22.90
N ASP A 66 40.33 -8.75 -21.75
CA ASP A 66 40.54 -7.51 -20.99
C ASP A 66 41.41 -6.52 -21.77
N LEU A 67 42.48 -6.98 -22.43
CA LEU A 67 43.32 -6.14 -23.28
C LEU A 67 42.52 -5.48 -24.42
N ARG A 68 41.64 -6.24 -25.08
CA ARG A 68 40.75 -5.69 -26.13
C ARG A 68 39.80 -4.63 -25.57
N ARG A 69 39.24 -4.88 -24.38
CA ARG A 69 38.41 -3.89 -23.67
C ARG A 69 39.19 -2.61 -23.36
N LEU A 70 40.43 -2.71 -22.90
CA LEU A 70 41.29 -1.55 -22.62
C LEU A 70 41.53 -0.69 -23.87
N PHE A 71 41.68 -1.32 -25.05
CA PHE A 71 41.79 -0.58 -26.31
C PHE A 71 40.54 0.23 -26.63
N GLY A 72 39.35 -0.38 -26.48
CA GLY A 72 38.09 0.31 -26.64
C GLY A 72 37.93 1.48 -25.67
N GLU A 73 38.20 1.23 -24.39
CA GLU A 73 38.22 2.25 -23.35
C GLU A 73 39.18 3.41 -23.65
N ARG A 74 40.36 3.14 -24.25
CA ARG A 74 41.32 4.17 -24.66
C ARG A 74 40.83 4.97 -25.87
N GLY A 75 40.17 4.31 -26.82
CA GLY A 75 39.46 4.96 -27.93
C GLY A 75 38.45 5.98 -27.40
N ALA A 76 37.59 5.54 -26.48
CA ALA A 76 36.59 6.37 -25.83
C ALA A 76 37.18 7.59 -25.12
N ALA A 77 38.22 7.38 -24.31
CA ALA A 77 38.89 8.47 -23.62
C ALA A 77 39.49 9.49 -24.60
N ARG A 78 40.06 9.02 -25.72
CA ARG A 78 40.60 9.90 -26.77
C ARG A 78 39.50 10.69 -27.48
N ALA A 79 38.40 10.03 -27.85
CA ALA A 79 37.27 10.67 -28.52
C ALA A 79 36.62 11.73 -27.64
N ALA A 80 36.38 11.40 -26.36
CA ALA A 80 35.81 12.33 -25.39
C ALA A 80 36.69 13.59 -25.20
N ARG A 81 38.01 13.42 -25.14
CA ARG A 81 38.95 14.55 -25.06
C ARG A 81 38.92 15.41 -26.32
N ALA A 82 39.00 14.79 -27.50
CA ALA A 82 38.98 15.51 -28.77
C ALA A 82 37.70 16.32 -28.96
N GLU A 83 36.55 15.76 -28.60
CA GLU A 83 35.27 16.47 -28.65
C GLU A 83 35.23 17.64 -27.68
N ARG A 84 35.62 17.42 -26.41
CA ARG A 84 35.61 18.48 -25.41
C ARG A 84 36.44 19.67 -25.88
N ASP A 85 37.61 19.40 -26.46
CA ASP A 85 38.51 20.41 -27.01
C ASP A 85 37.94 21.12 -28.26
N GLN A 86 37.02 20.48 -28.98
CA GLN A 86 36.34 21.02 -30.18
C GLN A 86 34.93 21.56 -29.88
N SER A 87 34.48 21.51 -28.62
CA SER A 87 33.12 21.90 -28.23
C SER A 87 32.89 23.39 -28.45
N TYR A 88 31.74 23.75 -29.00
CA TYR A 88 31.35 25.15 -29.12
C TYR A 88 31.10 25.74 -27.72
N TRP A 89 31.75 26.86 -27.42
CA TRP A 89 31.79 27.43 -26.08
C TRP A 89 30.41 27.69 -25.47
N ILE A 90 29.40 28.10 -26.26
CA ILE A 90 28.03 28.28 -25.75
C ILE A 90 27.46 26.96 -25.25
N SER A 91 27.58 25.88 -26.04
CA SER A 91 27.07 24.56 -25.67
C SER A 91 27.78 23.99 -24.44
N ALA A 92 29.06 24.32 -24.24
CA ALA A 92 29.80 23.95 -23.03
C ALA A 92 29.23 24.67 -21.79
N LEU A 93 28.89 25.96 -21.89
CA LEU A 93 28.30 26.72 -20.79
C LEU A 93 26.84 26.31 -20.52
N GLU A 94 26.06 26.00 -21.56
CA GLU A 94 24.71 25.43 -21.45
C GLU A 94 24.75 24.08 -20.74
N ALA A 95 25.68 23.18 -21.11
CA ALA A 95 25.82 21.87 -20.49
C ALA A 95 26.23 21.93 -19.01
N LYS A 96 26.89 23.00 -18.59
CA LYS A 96 27.25 23.25 -17.18
C LYS A 96 26.18 24.07 -16.43
N GLY A 97 25.10 24.45 -17.09
CA GLY A 97 23.96 25.17 -16.49
C GLY A 97 24.21 26.66 -16.27
N LEU A 98 25.28 27.23 -16.84
CA LEU A 98 25.57 28.67 -16.74
C LEU A 98 24.71 29.49 -17.71
N LEU A 99 24.45 28.94 -18.91
CA LEU A 99 23.54 29.53 -19.88
C LEU A 99 22.24 28.72 -19.97
N PRO A 100 21.08 29.38 -20.13
CA PRO A 100 19.82 28.67 -20.34
C PRO A 100 19.84 27.94 -21.69
N ASN A 101 19.44 26.67 -21.68
CA ASN A 101 19.24 25.90 -22.90
C ASN A 101 17.86 26.23 -23.49
N TYR A 102 17.85 26.93 -24.62
CA TYR A 102 16.61 27.35 -25.30
C TYR A 102 15.85 26.23 -26.01
N ALA A 103 16.28 24.96 -25.89
CA ALA A 103 15.64 23.82 -26.55
C ALA A 103 14.25 23.45 -25.99
N LEU A 104 13.69 24.14 -24.98
CA LEU A 104 12.37 23.86 -24.37
C LEU A 104 12.22 22.41 -23.84
N LEU A 105 13.32 21.69 -23.65
CA LEU A 105 13.35 20.30 -23.19
C LEU A 105 13.75 20.24 -21.72
N ASP A 106 13.19 19.23 -21.03
CA ASP A 106 13.65 18.75 -19.72
C ASP A 106 15.19 18.54 -19.72
N ASP A 107 15.81 18.58 -18.54
CA ASP A 107 17.23 18.25 -18.39
C ASP A 107 17.50 16.89 -19.04
N THR A 108 18.71 16.66 -19.55
CA THR A 108 19.03 15.40 -20.25
C THR A 108 20.10 14.59 -19.54
N THR A 109 19.96 13.26 -19.61
CA THR A 109 20.99 12.31 -19.20
C THR A 109 21.68 11.76 -20.44
N ARG A 110 23.02 11.77 -20.41
CA ARG A 110 23.87 11.20 -21.45
C ARG A 110 24.27 9.77 -21.13
N LEU A 111 24.17 8.88 -22.11
CA LEU A 111 24.81 7.56 -22.10
C LEU A 111 26.01 7.57 -23.04
N ASP A 112 27.18 7.23 -22.50
CA ASP A 112 28.39 6.99 -23.29
C ASP A 112 28.58 5.48 -23.51
N VAL A 113 28.62 5.06 -24.77
CA VAL A 113 28.78 3.66 -25.17
C VAL A 113 30.12 3.49 -25.88
N GLY A 114 31.01 2.70 -25.28
CA GLY A 114 32.26 2.28 -25.91
C GLY A 114 32.15 0.85 -26.44
N LEU A 115 32.12 0.68 -27.75
CA LEU A 115 32.13 -0.63 -28.42
C LEU A 115 33.54 -0.95 -28.92
N TRP A 116 33.93 -2.22 -28.85
CA TRP A 116 35.19 -2.71 -29.39
C TRP A 116 35.02 -4.01 -30.16
N TRP A 117 35.85 -4.21 -31.19
CA TRP A 117 35.93 -5.45 -31.96
C TRP A 117 37.33 -5.64 -32.52
N THR A 118 37.61 -6.84 -33.04
CA THR A 118 38.80 -7.10 -33.83
C THR A 118 38.38 -7.20 -35.29
N ASP A 119 39.05 -6.47 -36.17
CA ASP A 119 38.85 -6.60 -37.61
C ASP A 119 39.37 -7.98 -38.07
N GLU A 120 38.51 -8.77 -38.72
CA GLU A 120 38.83 -10.16 -39.09
C GLU A 120 39.88 -10.26 -40.20
N GLU A 121 40.02 -9.24 -41.05
CA GLU A 121 40.95 -9.24 -42.18
C GLU A 121 42.37 -8.79 -41.77
N THR A 122 42.44 -7.77 -40.91
CA THR A 122 43.69 -7.10 -40.52
C THR A 122 44.19 -7.53 -39.14
N GLY A 123 43.33 -8.14 -38.32
CA GLY A 123 43.61 -8.43 -36.91
C GLY A 123 43.76 -7.17 -36.05
N ALA A 124 43.43 -5.99 -36.56
CA ALA A 124 43.54 -4.73 -35.85
C ALA A 124 42.41 -4.59 -34.81
N HIS A 125 42.74 -4.02 -33.65
CA HIS A 125 41.72 -3.67 -32.65
C HIS A 125 41.05 -2.36 -33.04
N GLU A 126 39.74 -2.41 -33.23
CA GLU A 126 38.92 -1.25 -33.54
C GLU A 126 37.95 -0.93 -32.39
N SER A 127 37.54 0.33 -32.34
CA SER A 127 36.60 0.83 -31.36
C SER A 127 35.70 1.89 -31.94
N SER A 128 34.44 1.94 -31.51
CA SER A 128 33.53 3.04 -31.79
C SER A 128 32.94 3.58 -30.51
N ASP A 129 32.79 4.89 -30.48
CA ASP A 129 32.21 5.61 -29.35
C ASP A 129 30.91 6.26 -29.80
N GLU A 130 29.82 5.84 -29.17
CA GLU A 130 28.50 6.32 -29.48
C GLU A 130 27.90 7.01 -28.26
N ARG A 131 27.14 8.08 -28.51
CA ARG A 131 26.52 8.88 -27.46
C ARG A 131 25.04 9.01 -27.69
N TYR A 132 24.30 8.75 -26.63
CA TYR A 132 22.86 8.78 -26.63
C TYR A 132 22.36 9.69 -25.54
N VAL A 133 21.25 10.38 -25.80
CA VAL A 133 20.63 11.31 -24.87
C VAL A 133 19.18 10.89 -24.65
N ARG A 134 18.73 10.98 -23.40
CA ARG A 134 17.33 10.82 -22.99
C ARG A 134 16.95 11.96 -22.06
N GLY A 135 15.67 12.34 -22.06
CA GLY A 135 15.14 13.22 -21.00
C GLY A 135 15.39 12.57 -19.64
N SER A 136 15.81 13.36 -18.66
CA SER A 136 16.35 12.87 -17.38
C SER A 136 15.37 11.95 -16.65
N ARG A 137 14.08 12.25 -16.73
CA ARG A 137 13.04 11.40 -16.14
C ARG A 137 12.96 10.00 -16.78
N ILE A 138 13.02 9.91 -18.10
CA ILE A 138 13.01 8.62 -18.82
C ILE A 138 14.32 7.87 -18.58
N ALA A 139 15.43 8.60 -18.51
CA ALA A 139 16.74 8.04 -18.27
C ALA A 139 16.82 7.26 -16.95
N LEU A 140 16.10 7.69 -15.90
CA LEU A 140 16.01 6.93 -14.65
C LEU A 140 15.52 5.49 -14.84
N TYR A 141 14.84 5.16 -15.94
CA TYR A 141 14.41 3.79 -16.25
C TYR A 141 15.25 3.14 -17.36
N GLU A 142 15.50 3.86 -18.45
CA GLU A 142 16.18 3.30 -19.63
C GLU A 142 17.70 3.32 -19.53
N LEU A 143 18.26 4.29 -18.81
CA LEU A 143 19.68 4.54 -18.73
C LEU A 143 20.30 4.15 -17.38
N ALA A 144 19.51 3.72 -16.40
CA ALA A 144 20.02 3.34 -15.08
C ALA A 144 20.83 2.03 -15.13
N PRO A 145 21.84 1.83 -14.26
CA PRO A 145 22.61 0.59 -14.22
C PRO A 145 21.74 -0.66 -14.06
N GLY A 146 22.01 -1.66 -14.88
CA GLY A 146 21.22 -2.89 -14.99
C GLY A 146 20.13 -2.84 -16.06
N ALA A 147 19.86 -1.67 -16.66
CA ALA A 147 19.03 -1.57 -17.85
C ALA A 147 19.80 -2.01 -19.10
N THR A 148 19.07 -2.51 -20.09
CA THR A 148 19.59 -2.78 -21.44
C THR A 148 19.09 -1.73 -22.40
N PHE A 149 20.01 -1.01 -23.03
CA PHE A 149 19.71 0.01 -24.02
C PHE A 149 19.80 -0.57 -25.43
N TYR A 150 18.69 -0.51 -26.16
CA TYR A 150 18.59 -1.04 -27.52
C TYR A 150 18.61 0.09 -28.55
N VAL A 151 19.55 0.03 -29.49
CA VAL A 151 19.70 1.03 -30.55
C VAL A 151 20.34 0.43 -31.80
N ARG A 152 19.72 0.68 -32.97
CA ARG A 152 20.25 0.28 -34.30
C ARG A 152 20.74 -1.19 -34.39
N GLY A 153 19.98 -2.13 -33.83
CA GLY A 153 20.34 -3.56 -33.82
C GLY A 153 21.48 -3.93 -32.86
N THR A 154 21.83 -3.02 -31.96
CA THR A 154 22.83 -3.22 -30.91
C THR A 154 22.14 -3.11 -29.55
N SER A 155 22.48 -4.00 -28.62
CA SER A 155 22.04 -3.98 -27.23
C SER A 155 23.24 -3.78 -26.31
N VAL A 156 23.16 -2.83 -25.39
CA VAL A 156 24.24 -2.60 -24.41
C VAL A 156 23.66 -2.56 -23.00
N GLU A 157 24.27 -3.33 -22.11
CA GLU A 157 23.95 -3.30 -20.69
C GLU A 157 24.68 -2.15 -20.02
N ILE A 158 23.92 -1.31 -19.34
CA ILE A 158 24.47 -0.14 -18.66
C ILE A 158 25.00 -0.58 -17.31
N ASP A 159 26.27 -0.30 -17.06
CA ASP A 159 26.97 -0.79 -15.87
C ASP A 159 27.70 0.31 -15.10
N GLY A 160 27.70 1.56 -15.55
CA GLY A 160 28.38 2.65 -14.85
C GLY A 160 27.60 3.96 -14.78
N ILE A 161 27.83 4.71 -13.70
CA ILE A 161 27.30 6.06 -13.44
C ILE A 161 28.44 7.04 -13.11
N ASP A 162 28.23 8.33 -13.35
CA ASP A 162 29.23 9.35 -13.03
C ASP A 162 28.98 9.96 -11.64
N LEU A 163 29.84 9.64 -10.67
CA LEU A 163 29.78 10.18 -9.31
C LEU A 163 30.43 11.57 -9.18
N GLY A 164 31.02 12.10 -10.25
CA GLY A 164 31.91 13.25 -10.19
C GLY A 164 33.31 12.89 -9.67
N THR A 165 34.12 13.90 -9.40
CA THR A 165 35.51 13.72 -8.94
C THR A 165 35.58 13.73 -7.41
N SER A 166 36.73 13.36 -6.85
CA SER A 166 36.95 13.46 -5.40
C SER A 166 36.87 14.89 -4.87
N ARG A 167 37.22 15.89 -5.71
CA ARG A 167 37.16 17.32 -5.40
C ARG A 167 35.79 17.93 -5.71
N ASN A 168 35.06 17.38 -6.68
CA ASN A 168 33.76 17.85 -7.12
C ASN A 168 32.79 16.67 -7.21
N GLN A 169 32.40 16.15 -6.04
CA GLN A 169 31.46 15.04 -5.95
C GLN A 169 30.07 15.52 -6.34
N SER A 170 29.46 14.85 -7.32
CA SER A 170 28.10 15.15 -7.78
C SER A 170 27.03 14.70 -6.79
N THR A 171 27.40 13.86 -5.81
CA THR A 171 26.45 13.31 -4.84
C THR A 171 26.03 14.34 -3.78
N VAL A 172 24.76 14.31 -3.42
CA VAL A 172 24.18 15.13 -2.35
C VAL A 172 23.60 14.23 -1.27
N VAL A 173 24.00 14.44 -0.02
CA VAL A 173 23.37 13.76 1.12
C VAL A 173 22.08 14.50 1.48
N ARG A 174 20.96 13.80 1.39
CA ARG A 174 19.62 14.34 1.60
C ARG A 174 18.91 13.58 2.70
N ARG A 175 18.03 14.30 3.38
CA ARG A 175 17.01 13.75 4.28
C ARG A 175 15.67 13.81 3.57
N PHE A 176 14.90 12.74 3.66
CA PHE A 176 13.55 12.65 3.10
C PHE A 176 12.52 12.54 4.22
N CYS A 177 11.33 13.11 4.03
CA CYS A 177 10.24 12.86 4.97
C CYS A 177 9.58 11.51 4.66
N PRO A 178 9.32 10.66 5.66
CA PRO A 178 8.57 9.43 5.45
C PRO A 178 7.09 9.67 5.18
N ALA A 179 6.53 10.80 5.62
CA ALA A 179 5.09 11.08 5.53
C ALA A 179 4.71 11.97 4.34
N CYS A 180 5.55 12.92 3.93
CA CYS A 180 5.25 13.86 2.85
C CYS A 180 6.40 13.94 1.83
N GLY A 181 6.30 14.79 0.81
CA GLY A 181 7.33 14.96 -0.22
C GLY A 181 8.52 15.86 0.13
N TRP A 182 8.74 16.22 1.40
CA TRP A 182 9.84 17.13 1.79
C TRP A 182 11.20 16.44 1.64
N SER A 183 12.19 17.19 1.13
CA SER A 183 13.59 16.78 1.14
C SER A 183 14.51 17.96 1.46
N GLY A 184 15.40 17.78 2.43
CA GLY A 184 16.43 18.76 2.78
C GLY A 184 17.84 18.21 2.56
N ARG A 185 18.79 19.08 2.16
CA ARG A 185 20.21 18.72 2.18
C ARG A 185 20.67 18.59 3.64
N VAL A 186 21.48 17.58 3.92
CA VAL A 186 22.09 17.42 5.26
C VAL A 186 23.35 18.28 5.30
N THR A 187 23.37 19.24 6.23
CA THR A 187 24.56 20.04 6.55
C THR A 187 24.99 19.76 7.99
N PRO A 188 26.29 19.89 8.33
CA PRO A 188 26.81 19.56 9.67
C PRO A 188 26.10 20.32 10.80
N ASP A 189 25.69 21.57 10.55
CA ASP A 189 25.14 22.47 11.57
C ASP A 189 23.60 22.42 11.66
N ALA A 190 22.91 21.71 10.76
CA ALA A 190 21.45 21.68 10.71
C ALA A 190 20.88 20.36 11.24
N SER A 191 20.41 20.35 12.49
CA SER A 191 19.63 19.25 13.05
C SER A 191 18.15 19.38 12.70
N VAL A 192 17.53 18.29 12.22
CA VAL A 192 16.10 18.24 11.90
C VAL A 192 15.40 17.39 12.96
N MET A 193 14.62 18.02 13.84
CA MET A 193 13.84 17.33 14.88
C MET A 193 12.45 16.89 14.40
N ALA A 194 11.92 17.56 13.38
CA ALA A 194 10.65 17.26 12.75
C ALA A 194 10.65 17.81 11.31
N CYS A 195 9.80 17.25 10.46
CA CYS A 195 9.63 17.70 9.09
C CYS A 195 9.11 19.15 9.06
N PRO A 196 9.77 20.09 8.34
CA PRO A 196 9.33 21.49 8.26
C PRO A 196 8.06 21.67 7.41
N ARG A 197 7.54 20.61 6.76
CA ARG A 197 6.31 20.66 5.96
C ARG A 197 5.10 20.12 6.69
N CYS A 198 5.22 18.92 7.26
CA CYS A 198 4.09 18.22 7.89
C CYS A 198 4.23 18.04 9.41
N GLY A 199 5.36 18.42 10.00
CA GLY A 199 5.60 18.26 11.44
C GLY A 199 5.94 16.84 11.91
N SER A 200 5.98 15.84 11.02
CA SER A 200 6.34 14.47 11.40
C SER A 200 7.73 14.39 12.03
N ARG A 201 7.83 13.80 13.22
CA ARG A 201 9.10 13.56 13.92
C ARG A 201 9.91 12.42 13.32
N GLU A 202 9.27 11.51 12.60
CA GLU A 202 9.95 10.39 11.91
C GLU A 202 10.96 10.87 10.87
N ALA A 203 10.78 12.10 10.37
CA ALA A 203 11.77 12.73 9.50
C ALA A 203 13.15 12.89 10.16
N ALA A 204 13.26 12.84 11.49
CA ALA A 204 14.53 12.92 12.23
C ALA A 204 15.34 11.61 12.20
N ASP A 205 14.72 10.48 11.85
CA ASP A 205 15.38 9.17 11.84
C ASP A 205 16.60 9.15 10.89
N SER A 206 17.67 8.48 11.32
CA SER A 206 18.86 8.25 10.50
C SER A 206 18.59 7.45 9.21
N GLY A 207 17.59 6.56 9.21
CA GLY A 207 17.14 5.79 8.05
C GLY A 207 16.51 6.66 6.95
N GLN A 208 16.15 7.91 7.27
CA GLN A 208 15.64 8.89 6.33
C GLN A 208 16.73 9.66 5.58
N VAL A 209 18.01 9.37 5.87
CA VAL A 209 19.15 9.96 5.18
C VAL A 209 19.60 9.06 4.03
N LEU A 210 19.69 9.65 2.84
CA LEU A 210 20.09 9.01 1.60
C LEU A 210 21.14 9.84 0.88
N THR A 211 22.15 9.16 0.37
CA THR A 211 23.04 9.76 -0.63
C THR A 211 22.34 9.69 -1.98
N THR A 212 22.14 10.85 -2.60
CA THR A 212 21.51 10.98 -3.93
C THR A 212 22.53 11.43 -4.96
N LEU A 213 22.32 11.04 -6.21
CA LEU A 213 23.12 11.45 -7.36
C LEU A 213 22.20 12.04 -8.44
N PRO A 214 22.30 13.34 -8.76
CA PRO A 214 21.68 13.92 -9.94
C PRO A 214 22.13 13.16 -11.19
N PHE A 215 21.19 12.48 -11.84
CA PHE A 215 21.52 11.48 -12.84
C PHE A 215 21.76 12.09 -14.22
N ARG A 216 22.99 12.57 -14.43
CA ARG A 216 23.38 13.29 -15.64
C ARG A 216 24.12 12.43 -16.67
N ARG A 217 24.80 11.37 -16.21
CA ARG A 217 25.66 10.56 -17.07
C ARG A 217 25.69 9.10 -16.66
N ALA A 218 25.59 8.22 -17.65
CA ALA A 218 25.79 6.78 -17.56
C ALA A 218 26.83 6.31 -18.59
N SER A 219 27.37 5.12 -18.38
CA SER A 219 28.29 4.49 -19.33
C SER A 219 28.05 3.00 -19.48
N ALA A 220 28.35 2.49 -20.67
CA ALA A 220 28.34 1.08 -21.02
C ALA A 220 29.55 0.75 -21.92
N TYR A 221 30.25 -0.35 -21.65
CA TYR A 221 31.36 -0.82 -22.49
C TYR A 221 31.17 -2.29 -22.81
N ALA A 222 31.11 -2.62 -24.11
CA ALA A 222 30.81 -3.97 -24.57
C ALA A 222 31.59 -4.33 -25.84
N SER A 223 31.78 -5.63 -26.07
CA SER A 223 32.21 -6.12 -27.38
C SER A 223 31.06 -5.95 -28.37
N ARG A 224 31.36 -5.49 -29.60
CA ARG A 224 30.37 -5.31 -30.66
C ARG A 224 29.65 -6.61 -31.00
N GLU A 225 30.36 -7.74 -31.01
CA GLU A 225 29.78 -9.05 -31.28
C GLU A 225 28.75 -9.45 -30.22
N LEU A 226 29.03 -9.21 -28.93
CA LEU A 226 28.08 -9.48 -27.85
C LEU A 226 26.85 -8.58 -27.94
N ALA A 227 27.07 -7.33 -28.34
CA ALA A 227 26.01 -6.34 -28.45
C ALA A 227 25.05 -6.63 -29.62
N MET A 228 25.51 -7.32 -30.68
CA MET A 228 24.69 -7.74 -31.83
C MET A 228 23.97 -9.09 -31.64
N ARG A 229 24.38 -9.93 -30.67
CA ARG A 229 23.84 -11.30 -30.49
C ARG A 229 22.48 -11.40 -29.77
N ASP A 230 21.92 -10.29 -29.29
CA ASP A 230 20.68 -10.29 -28.48
C ASP A 230 19.39 -10.28 -29.34
N ASP A 231 19.49 -10.25 -30.68
CA ASP A 231 18.32 -10.18 -31.60
C ASP A 231 17.59 -11.54 -31.77
N ASP A 232 18.20 -12.66 -31.34
CA ASP A 232 17.68 -14.03 -31.54
C ASP A 232 16.74 -14.54 -30.43
N THR A 233 16.45 -13.73 -29.39
CA THR A 233 15.48 -14.12 -28.33
C THR A 233 14.45 -13.01 -28.13
N GLU A 234 13.19 -13.32 -28.43
CA GLU A 234 12.04 -12.39 -28.48
C GLU A 234 11.65 -11.78 -27.10
N ASP A 235 12.34 -12.14 -26.02
CA ASP A 235 12.13 -11.59 -24.67
C ASP A 235 12.99 -10.35 -24.43
N ARG A 236 12.45 -9.17 -24.77
CA ARG A 236 13.02 -7.87 -24.37
C ARG A 236 13.19 -7.84 -22.85
N ARG A 237 14.42 -8.07 -22.37
CA ARG A 237 14.75 -8.06 -20.94
C ARG A 237 14.66 -6.64 -20.40
N ARG A 238 13.48 -6.27 -19.91
CA ARG A 238 13.23 -4.98 -19.27
C ARG A 238 13.42 -5.09 -17.77
N THR A 239 14.57 -4.63 -17.28
CA THR A 239 14.80 -4.43 -15.85
C THR A 239 13.80 -3.42 -15.31
N ARG A 240 13.02 -3.80 -14.31
CA ARG A 240 12.09 -2.91 -13.62
C ARG A 240 12.84 -2.20 -12.49
N PHE A 241 12.57 -0.91 -12.33
CA PHE A 241 13.15 -0.07 -11.30
C PHE A 241 12.06 0.46 -10.38
N THR A 242 12.38 0.57 -9.09
CA THR A 242 11.54 1.23 -8.10
C THR A 242 11.85 2.72 -8.14
N VAL A 243 10.93 3.53 -8.69
CA VAL A 243 11.09 4.98 -8.80
C VAL A 243 9.96 5.69 -8.07
N LEU A 244 10.31 6.53 -7.09
CA LEU A 244 9.37 7.35 -6.33
C LEU A 244 9.37 8.80 -6.79
N THR A 245 8.23 9.47 -6.66
CA THR A 245 8.11 10.91 -6.91
C THR A 245 7.83 11.62 -5.60
N THR A 246 8.62 12.64 -5.27
CA THR A 246 8.38 13.51 -4.10
C THR A 246 8.10 14.92 -4.56
N VAL A 247 7.11 15.58 -3.95
CA VAL A 247 6.80 16.99 -4.19
C VAL A 247 6.99 17.78 -2.90
N ASP A 248 7.92 18.71 -2.92
CA ASP A 248 8.15 19.65 -1.83
C ASP A 248 7.58 21.02 -2.19
N SER A 249 6.66 21.50 -1.36
CA SER A 249 5.99 22.80 -1.50
C SER A 249 6.24 23.64 -0.26
N THR A 250 6.92 24.78 -0.43
CA THR A 250 7.14 25.73 0.66
C THR A 250 5.89 26.60 0.85
N PRO A 251 5.43 26.85 2.08
CA PRO A 251 4.30 27.75 2.31
C PRO A 251 4.48 29.16 1.72
N ASN A 252 5.72 29.68 1.73
CA ASN A 252 6.04 30.98 1.15
C ASN A 252 5.83 31.03 -0.37
N ASP A 253 5.83 29.89 -1.06
CA ASP A 253 5.64 29.81 -2.50
C ASP A 253 4.16 29.81 -2.92
N ILE A 254 3.22 29.77 -1.98
CA ILE A 254 1.78 29.84 -2.25
C ILE A 254 1.42 31.26 -2.70
N VAL A 255 0.81 31.34 -3.89
CA VAL A 255 0.34 32.59 -4.49
C VAL A 255 -1.12 32.81 -4.13
N GLU A 256 -1.98 31.84 -4.44
CA GLU A 256 -3.41 31.87 -4.17
C GLU A 256 -3.92 30.44 -3.89
N ALA A 257 -4.97 30.32 -3.07
CA ALA A 257 -5.61 29.05 -2.76
C ALA A 257 -7.12 29.21 -2.53
N TRP A 258 -7.89 28.15 -2.82
CA TRP A 258 -9.34 28.11 -2.63
C TRP A 258 -9.83 26.67 -2.35
N GLU A 259 -11.00 26.56 -1.73
CA GLU A 259 -11.70 25.29 -1.47
C GLU A 259 -13.14 25.31 -2.00
N LEU A 260 -13.74 24.14 -2.18
CA LEU A 260 -15.20 23.99 -2.33
C LEU A 260 -15.84 23.81 -0.95
N ALA A 261 -16.79 24.67 -0.60
CA ALA A 261 -17.36 24.70 0.75
C ALA A 261 -18.09 23.41 1.21
N GLY A 262 -18.60 22.62 0.26
CA GLY A 262 -19.38 21.41 0.53
C GLY A 262 -18.70 20.11 0.09
N PHE A 263 -17.44 20.16 -0.34
CA PHE A 263 -16.76 19.01 -0.92
C PHE A 263 -15.24 19.10 -0.66
N PRO A 264 -14.56 18.02 -0.23
CA PRO A 264 -13.13 18.04 0.11
C PRO A 264 -12.25 18.12 -1.15
N PHE A 265 -12.30 19.26 -1.81
CA PHE A 265 -11.60 19.60 -3.03
C PHE A 265 -11.23 21.08 -3.00
N GLY A 266 -10.05 21.39 -3.51
CA GLY A 266 -9.53 22.75 -3.56
C GLY A 266 -8.24 22.79 -4.36
N ALA A 267 -7.78 23.99 -4.68
CA ALA A 267 -6.55 24.20 -5.41
C ALA A 267 -5.69 25.24 -4.70
N GLU A 268 -4.37 25.09 -4.80
CA GLU A 268 -3.41 26.16 -4.54
C GLU A 268 -2.39 26.25 -5.66
N VAL A 269 -2.03 27.48 -6.01
CA VAL A 269 -1.02 27.79 -7.02
C VAL A 269 0.28 28.15 -6.34
N LEU A 270 1.36 27.54 -6.80
CA LEU A 270 2.71 27.73 -6.31
C LEU A 270 3.55 28.44 -7.35
N ARG A 271 4.27 29.50 -6.94
CA ARG A 271 5.31 30.13 -7.77
C ARG A 271 6.48 29.19 -8.06
N ALA A 272 6.75 28.28 -7.13
CA ALA A 272 7.73 27.22 -7.27
C ALA A 272 7.39 26.02 -6.37
N ALA A 273 7.63 24.82 -6.89
CA ALA A 273 7.64 23.55 -6.16
C ALA A 273 8.87 22.76 -6.61
N ASP A 274 9.46 21.99 -5.69
CA ASP A 274 10.57 21.09 -6.02
C ASP A 274 10.02 19.66 -6.19
N ILE A 275 10.03 19.18 -7.43
CA ILE A 275 9.57 17.83 -7.81
C ILE A 275 10.80 16.97 -8.04
N ARG A 276 10.84 15.77 -7.44
CA ARG A 276 11.99 14.86 -7.54
C ARG A 276 11.54 13.47 -7.89
N TRP A 277 12.18 12.90 -8.90
CA TRP A 277 12.06 11.48 -9.25
C TRP A 277 13.30 10.76 -8.75
N ILE A 278 13.10 9.71 -7.96
CA ILE A 278 14.15 9.03 -7.21
C ILE A 278 14.13 7.55 -7.60
N ASN A 279 15.11 7.10 -8.37
CA ASN A 279 15.32 5.68 -8.64
C ASN A 279 16.11 5.05 -7.48
N LEU A 280 15.43 4.14 -6.79
CA LEU A 280 15.90 3.41 -5.61
C LEU A 280 16.49 2.04 -5.93
N GLY A 281 16.71 1.74 -7.21
CA GLY A 281 17.34 0.52 -7.71
C GLY A 281 16.36 -0.46 -8.37
N PRO A 282 16.89 -1.59 -8.90
CA PRO A 282 16.07 -2.63 -9.53
C PRO A 282 15.07 -3.27 -8.57
N THR A 283 13.82 -3.45 -9.01
CA THR A 283 12.70 -3.96 -8.20
C THR A 283 12.86 -5.41 -7.79
N GLU A 284 13.42 -6.25 -8.67
CA GLU A 284 13.61 -7.68 -8.40
C GLU A 284 14.76 -7.94 -7.40
N ARG A 285 15.51 -6.90 -7.04
CA ARG A 285 16.58 -6.99 -6.04
C ARG A 285 16.04 -6.55 -4.70
N GLY A 286 16.14 -7.45 -3.71
CA GLY A 286 15.89 -7.12 -2.32
C GLY A 286 16.77 -5.94 -1.88
N GLY A 287 16.28 -5.18 -0.92
CA GLY A 287 16.95 -4.03 -0.35
C GLY A 287 16.32 -3.67 0.99
N ALA A 288 16.96 -2.77 1.74
CA ALA A 288 16.38 -2.29 2.98
C ALA A 288 15.08 -1.55 2.69
N THR A 289 14.04 -1.84 3.47
CA THR A 289 12.78 -1.11 3.41
C THR A 289 12.98 0.33 3.84
N ARG A 290 12.38 1.26 3.10
CA ARG A 290 12.40 2.69 3.38
C ARG A 290 11.01 3.28 3.24
N PHE A 291 10.73 4.28 4.06
CA PHE A 291 9.52 5.09 3.99
C PHE A 291 9.87 6.44 3.39
N ILE A 292 9.29 6.81 2.26
CA ILE A 292 9.50 8.09 1.59
C ILE A 292 8.16 8.56 1.03
N ALA A 293 7.74 9.76 1.40
CA ALA A 293 6.50 10.36 0.90
C ALA A 293 5.27 9.43 0.98
N GLY A 294 5.01 8.87 2.15
CA GLY A 294 3.85 8.04 2.43
C GLY A 294 3.94 6.61 1.88
N GLU A 295 4.98 6.30 1.11
CA GLU A 295 5.19 5.00 0.47
C GLU A 295 6.29 4.20 1.18
N GLU A 296 6.03 2.90 1.35
CA GLU A 296 6.96 1.91 1.87
C GLU A 296 7.55 1.12 0.69
N VAL A 297 8.87 1.19 0.50
CA VAL A 297 9.55 0.60 -0.65
C VAL A 297 10.85 -0.11 -0.26
N ALA A 298 11.12 -1.25 -0.91
CA ALA A 298 12.43 -1.88 -0.87
C ALA A 298 13.42 -1.11 -1.76
N ALA A 299 14.49 -0.58 -1.17
CA ALA A 299 15.49 0.21 -1.87
C ALA A 299 16.81 -0.58 -1.98
N SER A 300 17.07 -1.19 -3.13
CA SER A 300 18.33 -1.89 -3.43
C SER A 300 19.49 -0.93 -3.70
N LEU A 301 19.19 0.29 -4.15
CA LEU A 301 20.10 1.39 -4.46
C LEU A 301 21.18 0.99 -5.48
N PHE A 302 22.10 1.91 -5.77
CA PHE A 302 23.22 1.70 -6.68
C PHE A 302 24.53 1.82 -5.92
N ASP A 303 25.19 0.69 -5.72
CA ASP A 303 26.51 0.65 -5.11
C ASP A 303 27.59 0.79 -6.19
N ALA A 304 28.20 1.96 -6.26
CA ALA A 304 29.09 2.34 -7.35
C ALA A 304 30.52 2.59 -6.87
N CYS A 305 31.49 2.24 -7.71
CA CYS A 305 32.89 2.57 -7.47
C CYS A 305 33.11 4.08 -7.59
N VAL A 306 33.72 4.72 -6.58
CA VAL A 306 33.97 6.17 -6.56
C VAL A 306 34.84 6.66 -7.71
N HIS A 307 35.76 5.82 -8.21
CA HIS A 307 36.75 6.23 -9.22
C HIS A 307 36.33 5.98 -10.67
N CYS A 308 35.55 4.92 -10.93
CA CYS A 308 35.18 4.55 -12.30
C CYS A 308 33.68 4.37 -12.52
N GLY A 309 32.87 4.53 -11.47
CA GLY A 309 31.42 4.57 -11.60
C GLY A 309 30.73 3.23 -11.79
N VAL A 310 31.48 2.13 -11.96
CA VAL A 310 30.89 0.81 -12.20
C VAL A 310 30.04 0.36 -11.03
N VAL A 311 28.89 -0.22 -11.35
CA VAL A 311 27.95 -0.84 -10.42
C VAL A 311 28.08 -2.36 -10.58
N PRO A 312 28.68 -3.08 -9.61
CA PRO A 312 28.99 -4.51 -9.75
C PRO A 312 27.74 -5.32 -10.03
N ALA A 313 26.66 -4.99 -9.33
CA ALA A 313 25.39 -5.67 -9.49
C ALA A 313 24.82 -5.47 -10.91
N ALA A 314 25.18 -4.43 -11.66
CA ALA A 314 24.73 -4.26 -13.05
C ALA A 314 25.51 -5.14 -14.04
N GLN A 315 26.60 -5.78 -13.62
CA GLN A 315 27.48 -6.56 -14.48
C GLN A 315 27.09 -8.06 -14.45
N ARG A 316 26.90 -8.67 -15.63
CA ARG A 316 26.61 -10.11 -15.73
C ARG A 316 27.67 -10.97 -15.02
N GLY A 317 27.21 -11.91 -14.20
CA GLY A 317 28.08 -12.86 -13.49
C GLY A 317 28.90 -12.28 -12.35
N VAL A 318 28.71 -11.00 -12.00
CA VAL A 318 29.34 -10.36 -10.84
C VAL A 318 28.37 -10.41 -9.67
N ARG A 319 28.81 -10.96 -8.54
CA ARG A 319 27.98 -11.06 -7.32
C ARG A 319 28.32 -9.95 -6.34
N ASP A 320 29.61 -9.72 -6.14
CA ASP A 320 30.10 -8.85 -5.07
C ASP A 320 31.09 -7.80 -5.60
N ARG A 321 31.44 -6.83 -4.74
CA ARG A 321 32.42 -5.75 -5.05
C ARG A 321 33.78 -6.28 -5.49
N GLN A 322 34.19 -7.44 -4.97
CA GLN A 322 35.50 -8.03 -5.25
C GLN A 322 35.61 -8.54 -6.70
N ASP A 323 34.49 -8.97 -7.29
CA ASP A 323 34.42 -9.48 -8.65
C ASP A 323 34.12 -8.37 -9.68
N ALA A 324 34.04 -7.12 -9.22
CA ALA A 324 33.68 -5.99 -10.06
C ALA A 324 34.69 -5.79 -11.19
N ARG A 325 34.18 -5.77 -12.43
CA ARG A 325 35.00 -5.51 -13.61
C ARG A 325 35.15 -4.02 -13.79
N HIS A 326 36.11 -3.44 -13.06
CA HIS A 326 36.44 -2.02 -13.14
C HIS A 326 36.95 -1.60 -14.53
N ARG A 327 36.74 -0.33 -14.88
CA ARG A 327 37.38 0.32 -16.03
C ARG A 327 38.91 0.30 -15.87
N GLY A 328 39.64 0.26 -16.96
CA GLY A 328 41.09 0.11 -17.03
C GLY A 328 41.88 1.21 -16.34
N TRP A 329 41.35 2.43 -16.30
CA TRP A 329 41.94 3.55 -15.56
C TRP A 329 41.65 3.54 -14.05
N CYS A 330 40.82 2.61 -13.57
CA CYS A 330 40.39 2.60 -12.18
C CYS A 330 41.50 2.14 -11.23
N ARG A 331 41.76 2.93 -10.18
CA ARG A 331 42.71 2.60 -9.12
C ARG A 331 42.38 1.27 -8.40
N GLN A 332 41.09 0.94 -8.24
CA GLN A 332 40.63 -0.30 -7.59
C GLN A 332 41.18 -1.58 -8.24
N ARG A 333 41.61 -1.53 -9.52
CA ARG A 333 42.27 -2.67 -10.18
C ARG A 333 43.63 -3.02 -9.58
N ARG A 334 44.32 -2.02 -9.02
CA ARG A 334 45.69 -2.11 -8.52
C ARG A 334 45.74 -2.06 -7.00
N GLU A 335 44.92 -1.20 -6.41
CA GLU A 335 44.85 -0.96 -4.97
C GLU A 335 43.39 -1.05 -4.51
N PRO A 336 42.86 -2.27 -4.29
CA PRO A 336 41.49 -2.46 -3.83
C PRO A 336 41.27 -1.86 -2.44
N SER A 337 40.24 -1.03 -2.29
CA SER A 337 39.84 -0.38 -1.05
C SER A 337 38.34 -0.51 -0.82
N PRO A 338 37.89 -1.03 0.33
CA PRO A 338 36.48 -1.04 0.71
C PRO A 338 35.87 0.35 0.88
N ALA A 339 36.68 1.38 1.15
CA ALA A 339 36.23 2.76 1.34
C ALA A 339 35.89 3.48 0.02
N ASP A 340 36.34 2.95 -1.12
CA ASP A 340 36.21 3.57 -2.45
C ASP A 340 34.93 3.12 -3.18
N TRP A 341 33.87 2.91 -2.40
CA TRP A 341 32.52 2.53 -2.85
C TRP A 341 31.49 3.48 -2.24
N LYS A 342 30.49 3.85 -3.03
CA LYS A 342 29.42 4.75 -2.60
C LYS A 342 28.08 4.23 -3.07
N THR A 343 27.18 4.04 -2.12
CA THR A 343 25.80 3.65 -2.37
C THR A 343 24.94 4.89 -2.58
N VAL A 344 24.25 4.99 -3.72
CA VAL A 344 23.47 6.17 -4.11
C VAL A 344 22.09 5.79 -4.62
N ALA A 345 21.12 6.69 -4.44
CA ALA A 345 19.89 6.72 -5.24
C ALA A 345 20.11 7.67 -6.43
N LEU A 346 19.61 7.32 -7.62
CA LEU A 346 19.67 8.20 -8.79
C LEU A 346 18.48 9.16 -8.75
N THR A 347 18.70 10.45 -9.01
CA THR A 347 17.67 11.47 -8.89
C THR A 347 17.61 12.38 -10.10
N HIS A 348 16.41 12.81 -10.47
CA HIS A 348 16.17 13.99 -11.28
C HIS A 348 15.31 14.96 -10.46
N GLU A 349 15.68 16.24 -10.46
CA GLU A 349 15.03 17.29 -9.66
C GLU A 349 14.63 18.43 -10.58
N LEU A 350 13.39 18.87 -10.46
CA LEU A 350 12.81 19.95 -11.23
C LEU A 350 12.17 20.96 -10.27
N ARG A 351 12.68 22.19 -10.29
CA ARG A 351 12.06 23.33 -9.60
C ARG A 351 11.23 24.13 -10.59
N THR A 352 9.91 24.14 -10.41
CA THR A 352 8.99 24.69 -11.42
C THR A 352 7.68 25.18 -10.81
N GLN A 353 6.87 25.90 -11.59
CA GLN A 353 5.51 26.29 -11.19
C GLN A 353 4.62 25.06 -11.07
N ALA A 354 3.71 25.08 -10.10
CA ALA A 354 2.78 23.98 -9.90
C ALA A 354 1.42 24.45 -9.38
N VAL A 355 0.40 23.64 -9.62
CA VAL A 355 -0.93 23.74 -9.02
C VAL A 355 -1.19 22.45 -8.27
N ARG A 356 -1.47 22.54 -6.97
CA ARG A 356 -1.81 21.38 -6.14
C ARG A 356 -3.33 21.34 -6.00
N LEU A 357 -3.93 20.28 -6.53
CA LEU A 357 -5.36 20.01 -6.40
C LEU A 357 -5.57 18.97 -5.30
N LEU A 358 -6.20 19.35 -4.19
CA LEU A 358 -6.62 18.38 -3.17
C LEU A 358 -7.64 17.43 -3.78
N VAL A 359 -7.39 16.13 -3.69
CA VAL A 359 -8.32 15.10 -4.17
C VAL A 359 -9.08 14.45 -3.02
N PRO A 360 -10.35 14.05 -3.22
CA PRO A 360 -11.08 13.27 -2.25
C PRO A 360 -10.35 11.96 -1.91
N PRO A 361 -10.40 11.45 -0.67
CA PRO A 361 -9.62 10.27 -0.27
C PRO A 361 -9.90 9.01 -1.11
N ILE A 362 -11.13 8.85 -1.61
CA ILE A 362 -11.51 7.73 -2.49
C ILE A 362 -10.66 7.67 -3.78
N VAL A 363 -10.20 8.81 -4.28
CA VAL A 363 -9.37 8.88 -5.49
C VAL A 363 -8.03 8.19 -5.29
N VAL A 364 -7.47 8.29 -4.09
CA VAL A 364 -6.19 7.67 -3.72
C VAL A 364 -6.38 6.19 -3.42
N ALA A 365 -7.49 5.85 -2.77
CA ALA A 365 -7.82 4.49 -2.36
C ALA A 365 -8.01 3.53 -3.55
N ASP A 366 -8.46 4.05 -4.69
CA ASP A 366 -8.73 3.28 -5.90
C ASP A 366 -7.73 3.65 -7.01
N PRO A 367 -6.73 2.80 -7.31
CA PRO A 367 -5.75 3.05 -8.38
C PRO A 367 -6.40 3.35 -9.73
N THR A 368 -7.55 2.71 -9.99
CA THR A 368 -8.37 2.94 -11.17
C THR A 368 -8.84 4.39 -11.25
N LEU A 369 -9.35 4.92 -10.12
CA LEU A 369 -9.85 6.28 -10.03
C LEU A 369 -8.70 7.30 -10.05
N LEU A 370 -7.58 7.01 -9.38
CA LEU A 370 -6.36 7.82 -9.41
C LEU A 370 -5.86 8.01 -10.85
N THR A 371 -5.62 6.90 -11.56
CA THR A 371 -5.11 6.89 -12.93
C THR A 371 -6.12 7.56 -13.88
N SER A 372 -7.40 7.28 -13.73
CA SER A 372 -8.45 7.86 -14.58
C SER A 372 -8.61 9.37 -14.35
N PHE A 373 -8.52 9.83 -13.10
CA PHE A 373 -8.61 11.26 -12.78
C PHE A 373 -7.37 12.02 -13.25
N ARG A 374 -6.16 11.48 -13.05
CA ARG A 374 -4.92 12.03 -13.61
C ARG A 374 -5.04 12.22 -15.13
N ALA A 375 -5.48 11.18 -15.83
CA ALA A 375 -5.66 11.21 -17.27
C ALA A 375 -6.74 12.23 -17.70
N ALA A 376 -7.82 12.34 -16.93
CA ALA A 376 -8.87 13.32 -17.18
C ALA A 376 -8.38 14.77 -17.00
N LEU A 377 -7.49 15.05 -16.04
CA LEU A 377 -6.87 16.36 -15.87
C LEU A 377 -5.98 16.72 -17.08
N LEU A 378 -5.13 15.80 -17.53
CA LEU A 378 -4.28 15.97 -18.71
C LEU A 378 -5.11 16.17 -19.99
N LEU A 379 -6.20 15.41 -20.14
CA LEU A 379 -7.15 15.58 -21.24
C LEU A 379 -7.81 16.97 -21.20
N GLY A 380 -8.27 17.42 -20.03
CA GLY A 380 -8.87 18.74 -19.87
C GLY A 380 -7.91 19.87 -20.21
N LEU A 381 -6.64 19.74 -19.81
CA LEU A 381 -5.58 20.70 -20.15
C LEU A 381 -5.38 20.83 -21.65
N ARG A 382 -5.29 19.69 -22.35
CA ARG A 382 -5.17 19.66 -23.81
C ARG A 382 -6.32 20.38 -24.50
N GLN A 383 -7.55 20.22 -23.99
CA GLN A 383 -8.73 20.89 -24.55
C GLN A 383 -8.70 22.40 -24.31
N VAL A 384 -8.41 22.83 -23.08
CA VAL A 384 -8.40 24.26 -22.72
C VAL A 384 -7.23 25.01 -23.38
N LEU A 385 -6.10 24.32 -23.62
CA LEU A 385 -4.92 24.92 -24.26
C LEU A 385 -4.98 24.91 -25.80
N GLY A 386 -5.84 24.10 -26.42
CA GLY A 386 -5.97 24.03 -27.88
C GLY A 386 -4.79 23.37 -28.60
N GLY A 387 -3.96 22.60 -27.89
CA GLY A 387 -2.78 21.90 -28.40
C GLY A 387 -2.30 20.83 -27.42
N ASP A 388 -1.33 20.00 -27.81
CA ASP A 388 -0.75 19.02 -26.88
C ASP A 388 0.14 19.74 -25.86
N PRO A 389 -0.17 19.69 -24.56
CA PRO A 389 0.62 20.38 -23.56
C PRO A 389 1.84 19.51 -23.20
N ASP A 390 2.74 19.30 -24.16
CA ASP A 390 3.92 18.42 -24.01
C ASP A 390 4.84 18.84 -22.85
N HIS A 391 4.70 20.07 -22.38
CA HIS A 391 5.44 20.65 -21.26
C HIS A 391 4.67 20.60 -19.92
N LEU A 392 3.50 19.95 -19.83
CA LEU A 392 2.76 19.82 -18.57
C LEU A 392 2.60 18.34 -18.18
N ASP A 393 2.71 18.05 -16.89
CA ASP A 393 2.41 16.73 -16.35
C ASP A 393 1.70 16.84 -14.98
N VAL A 394 1.06 15.75 -14.57
CA VAL A 394 0.37 15.62 -13.29
C VAL A 394 0.99 14.48 -12.51
N VAL A 395 1.39 14.72 -11.26
CA VAL A 395 1.87 13.67 -10.35
C VAL A 395 1.04 13.67 -9.07
N ALA A 396 0.80 12.48 -8.50
CA ALA A 396 0.16 12.38 -7.19
C ALA A 396 1.22 12.59 -6.09
N ALA A 397 0.88 13.29 -5.02
CA ALA A 397 1.74 13.44 -3.86
C ALA A 397 0.94 13.45 -2.56
N PRO A 398 1.48 12.87 -1.47
CA PRO A 398 0.86 12.97 -0.15
C PRO A 398 0.90 14.41 0.38
N ASP A 399 -0.14 14.81 1.09
CA ASP A 399 -0.27 16.11 1.77
C ASP A 399 -0.80 15.92 3.20
N PRO A 400 -0.05 15.23 4.08
CA PRO A 400 -0.52 14.93 5.43
C PRO A 400 -0.69 16.21 6.24
N VAL A 401 -1.82 16.29 6.93
CA VAL A 401 -2.17 17.37 7.86
C VAL A 401 -2.64 16.72 9.16
N SER A 402 -2.19 17.26 10.30
CA SER A 402 -2.62 16.81 11.62
C SER A 402 -4.15 16.82 11.73
N GLU A 403 -4.72 15.80 12.37
CA GLU A 403 -6.18 15.66 12.56
C GLU A 403 -7.01 15.44 11.27
N SER A 404 -6.36 15.21 10.13
CA SER A 404 -7.01 14.81 8.88
C SER A 404 -6.73 13.35 8.55
N SER A 405 -7.66 12.69 7.85
CA SER A 405 -7.40 11.38 7.22
C SER A 405 -6.29 11.49 6.16
N ASP A 406 -5.82 10.34 5.64
CA ASP A 406 -4.82 10.30 4.55
C ASP A 406 -5.23 11.21 3.38
N ARG A 407 -4.39 12.21 3.12
CA ARG A 407 -4.62 13.28 2.14
C ARG A 407 -3.59 13.23 1.05
N TRP A 408 -4.06 13.44 -0.18
CA TRP A 408 -3.20 13.52 -1.35
C TRP A 408 -3.63 14.66 -2.25
N VAL A 409 -2.69 15.11 -3.06
CA VAL A 409 -2.89 16.14 -4.06
C VAL A 409 -2.49 15.62 -5.43
N MET A 410 -3.22 16.04 -6.45
CA MET A 410 -2.75 15.99 -7.84
C MET A 410 -1.98 17.27 -8.11
N VAL A 411 -0.69 17.13 -8.35
CA VAL A 411 0.24 18.21 -8.61
C VAL A 411 0.41 18.36 -10.10
N LEU A 412 -0.29 19.33 -10.67
CA LEU A 412 -0.10 19.76 -12.04
C LEU A 412 1.14 20.66 -12.10
N HIS A 413 2.11 20.35 -12.95
CA HIS A 413 3.37 21.09 -13.01
C HIS A 413 3.87 21.22 -14.45
N ASP A 414 4.75 22.21 -14.65
CA ASP A 414 5.49 22.38 -15.89
C ASP A 414 6.70 21.44 -15.93
N LEU A 415 7.16 21.04 -17.11
CA LEU A 415 8.39 20.28 -17.33
C LEU A 415 9.60 21.21 -17.56
N VAL A 416 9.34 22.51 -17.77
CA VAL A 416 10.38 23.53 -17.93
C VAL A 416 10.82 24.06 -16.56
N PRO A 417 12.13 24.11 -16.26
CA PRO A 417 12.64 24.76 -15.04
C PRO A 417 12.16 26.21 -14.92
N GLY A 418 11.72 26.59 -13.72
CA GLY A 418 11.11 27.91 -13.45
C GLY A 418 9.66 28.07 -13.94
N GLY A 419 9.20 27.22 -14.86
CA GLY A 419 7.85 27.22 -15.42
C GLY A 419 7.65 28.24 -16.54
N THR A 420 6.65 27.99 -17.38
CA THR A 420 6.30 28.86 -18.53
C THR A 420 5.37 30.01 -18.17
N GLY A 421 4.82 30.06 -16.95
CA GLY A 421 3.78 31.00 -16.55
C GLY A 421 2.35 30.52 -16.85
N TYR A 422 2.16 29.44 -17.63
CA TYR A 422 0.83 28.97 -18.02
C TYR A 422 -0.06 28.56 -16.84
N LEU A 423 0.55 28.06 -15.75
CA LEU A 423 -0.18 27.54 -14.61
C LEU A 423 -0.75 28.63 -13.70
N GLY A 424 -0.22 29.86 -13.77
CA GLY A 424 -0.69 30.98 -12.94
C GLY A 424 -2.18 31.27 -13.09
N ARG A 425 -2.78 31.01 -14.27
CA ARG A 425 -4.21 31.23 -14.51
C ARG A 425 -5.13 30.30 -13.74
N PHE A 426 -4.65 29.15 -13.27
CA PHE A 426 -5.45 28.20 -12.49
C PHE A 426 -5.62 28.62 -11.02
N ALA A 427 -5.12 29.81 -10.66
CA ALA A 427 -5.46 30.48 -9.40
C ALA A 427 -6.95 30.82 -9.34
N ASP A 428 -7.52 31.23 -10.48
CA ASP A 428 -8.96 31.45 -10.62
C ASP A 428 -9.71 30.10 -10.62
N PRO A 429 -10.62 29.87 -9.65
CA PRO A 429 -11.45 28.67 -9.62
C PRO A 429 -12.19 28.43 -10.95
N GLN A 430 -12.61 29.50 -11.63
CA GLN A 430 -13.34 29.36 -12.89
C GLN A 430 -12.49 28.68 -13.98
N ARG A 431 -11.17 28.86 -13.98
CA ARG A 431 -10.27 28.17 -14.92
C ARG A 431 -10.12 26.69 -14.62
N VAL A 432 -10.13 26.31 -13.34
CA VAL A 432 -10.14 24.89 -12.95
C VAL A 432 -11.49 24.26 -13.31
N ARG A 433 -12.59 24.99 -13.11
CA ARG A 433 -13.93 24.54 -13.55
C ARG A 433 -13.98 24.26 -15.06
N GLU A 434 -13.50 25.21 -15.87
CA GLU A 434 -13.44 25.09 -17.34
C GLU A 434 -12.65 23.84 -17.77
N LEU A 435 -11.53 23.56 -17.10
CA LEU A 435 -10.71 22.36 -17.34
C LEU A 435 -11.50 21.07 -17.05
N LEU A 436 -12.17 21.00 -15.89
CA LEU A 436 -12.95 19.82 -15.52
C LEU A 436 -14.18 19.62 -16.43
N GLU A 437 -14.87 20.69 -16.80
CA GLU A 437 -15.99 20.66 -17.74
C GLU A 437 -15.56 20.24 -19.15
N ALA A 438 -14.42 20.74 -19.64
CA ALA A 438 -13.85 20.34 -20.93
C ALA A 438 -13.51 18.84 -20.96
N SER A 439 -12.89 18.33 -19.89
CA SER A 439 -12.63 16.90 -19.73
C SER A 439 -13.92 16.08 -19.73
N LEU A 440 -14.90 16.48 -18.91
CA LEU A 440 -16.19 15.79 -18.81
C LEU A 440 -16.93 15.76 -20.16
N SER A 441 -16.88 16.83 -20.94
CA SER A 441 -17.48 16.91 -22.27
C SER A 441 -16.87 15.88 -23.23
N VAL A 442 -15.54 15.78 -23.29
CA VAL A 442 -14.86 14.80 -24.16
C VAL A 442 -15.17 13.37 -23.73
N LEU A 443 -15.12 13.09 -22.42
CA LEU A 443 -15.40 11.75 -21.91
C LEU A 443 -16.84 11.34 -22.21
N THR A 444 -17.81 12.21 -21.96
CA THR A 444 -19.23 11.91 -22.19
C THR A 444 -19.55 11.71 -23.68
N ALA A 445 -18.91 12.48 -24.58
CA ALA A 445 -19.13 12.40 -26.02
C ALA A 445 -18.30 11.30 -26.72
N CYS A 446 -17.42 10.60 -26.02
CA CYS A 446 -16.49 9.66 -26.64
C CYS A 446 -17.23 8.43 -27.24
N PRO A 447 -16.98 8.05 -28.51
CA PRO A 447 -17.62 6.90 -29.16
C PRO A 447 -17.38 5.55 -28.47
N CYS A 448 -16.32 5.44 -27.67
CA CYS A 448 -16.03 4.21 -26.95
C CYS A 448 -17.11 3.84 -25.92
N THR A 449 -18.09 4.72 -25.66
CA THR A 449 -19.27 4.44 -24.83
C THR A 449 -20.15 3.36 -25.46
N SER A 450 -20.35 3.43 -26.77
CA SER A 450 -21.12 2.43 -27.52
C SER A 450 -20.33 1.16 -27.85
N GLU A 451 -19.00 1.19 -27.74
CA GLU A 451 -18.11 0.08 -28.11
C GLU A 451 -17.85 -0.90 -26.94
N GLY A 452 -18.31 -0.58 -25.73
CA GLY A 452 -18.16 -1.44 -24.55
C GLY A 452 -16.73 -1.53 -24.00
N VAL A 453 -15.82 -0.64 -24.42
CA VAL A 453 -14.45 -0.56 -23.90
C VAL A 453 -14.35 0.52 -22.81
N ALA A 454 -13.55 0.25 -21.77
CA ALA A 454 -13.52 1.08 -20.58
C ALA A 454 -12.81 2.44 -20.77
N ALA A 455 -11.85 2.50 -21.69
CA ALA A 455 -11.18 3.71 -22.17
C ALA A 455 -10.56 3.43 -23.55
N CYS A 456 -10.29 4.47 -24.35
CA CYS A 456 -9.68 4.32 -25.68
C CYS A 456 -8.64 5.42 -25.98
N HIS A 457 -7.97 5.30 -27.13
CA HIS A 457 -6.97 6.25 -27.64
C HIS A 457 -7.52 7.65 -27.96
N ARG A 458 -8.84 7.87 -27.90
CA ARG A 458 -9.47 9.19 -28.13
C ARG A 458 -9.81 9.91 -26.82
N CYS A 459 -9.71 9.23 -25.68
CA CYS A 459 -10.01 9.79 -24.36
C CYS A 459 -8.83 9.66 -23.41
N LEU A 460 -8.82 8.67 -22.51
CA LEU A 460 -7.85 8.58 -21.41
C LEU A 460 -6.52 7.93 -21.79
N LEU A 461 -6.50 6.94 -22.70
CA LEU A 461 -5.30 6.13 -22.96
C LEU A 461 -4.07 6.91 -23.47
N PRO A 462 -4.19 8.01 -24.24
CA PRO A 462 -3.03 8.82 -24.63
C PRO A 462 -2.32 9.50 -23.47
N HIS A 463 -3.00 9.67 -22.33
CA HIS A 463 -2.54 10.45 -21.18
C HIS A 463 -2.00 9.59 -20.03
N ILE A 464 -1.79 8.30 -20.27
CA ILE A 464 -1.30 7.35 -19.26
C ILE A 464 -0.20 6.47 -19.83
N PRO A 465 0.76 6.05 -18.99
CA PRO A 465 1.73 5.03 -19.38
C PRO A 465 1.02 3.72 -19.81
N PRO A 466 1.56 2.99 -20.80
CA PRO A 466 0.99 1.70 -21.24
C PRO A 466 0.81 0.67 -20.11
N THR A 467 1.66 0.71 -19.08
CA THR A 467 1.57 -0.15 -17.90
C THR A 467 0.31 0.09 -17.07
N GLN A 468 -0.22 1.32 -17.08
CA GLN A 468 -1.43 1.73 -16.36
C GLN A 468 -2.68 1.70 -17.24
N ALA A 469 -2.57 1.29 -18.51
CA ALA A 469 -3.70 1.26 -19.44
C ALA A 469 -4.87 0.39 -18.95
N THR A 470 -4.57 -0.66 -18.17
CA THR A 470 -5.59 -1.55 -17.58
C THR A 470 -6.36 -0.94 -16.42
N GLU A 471 -5.90 0.18 -15.86
CA GLU A 471 -6.53 0.92 -14.75
C GLU A 471 -7.41 2.06 -15.25
N ALA A 472 -7.30 2.46 -16.51
CA ALA A 472 -8.11 3.55 -17.04
C ALA A 472 -9.59 3.15 -17.18
N ARG A 473 -10.47 3.95 -16.56
CA ARG A 473 -11.93 3.83 -16.62
C ARG A 473 -12.54 5.20 -16.86
N ARG A 474 -13.15 5.36 -18.03
CA ARG A 474 -13.87 6.58 -18.41
C ARG A 474 -15.02 6.88 -17.44
N ASP A 475 -15.82 5.88 -17.11
CA ASP A 475 -17.05 6.09 -16.33
C ASP A 475 -16.72 6.55 -14.90
N SER A 476 -15.67 5.98 -14.28
CA SER A 476 -15.15 6.41 -12.98
C SER A 476 -14.68 7.88 -12.99
N ALA A 477 -13.98 8.31 -14.06
CA ALA A 477 -13.60 9.71 -14.21
C ALA A 477 -14.82 10.63 -14.39
N ILE A 478 -15.80 10.24 -15.21
CA ILE A 478 -17.05 11.01 -15.41
C ILE A 478 -17.78 11.22 -14.08
N ASP A 479 -17.94 10.17 -13.29
CA ASP A 479 -18.67 10.23 -12.03
C ASP A 479 -18.00 11.16 -11.02
N LEU A 480 -16.67 11.08 -10.89
CA LEU A 480 -15.91 11.98 -10.02
C LEU A 480 -15.98 13.44 -10.49
N LEU A 481 -15.81 13.69 -11.79
CA LEU A 481 -15.92 15.03 -12.35
C LEU A 481 -17.30 15.63 -12.10
N LYS A 482 -18.37 14.86 -12.30
CA LYS A 482 -19.75 15.30 -12.00
C LYS A 482 -19.96 15.60 -10.53
N GLN A 483 -19.41 14.79 -9.62
CA GLN A 483 -19.51 15.04 -8.18
C GLN A 483 -18.83 16.36 -7.77
N ILE A 484 -17.61 16.59 -8.26
CA ILE A 484 -16.88 17.84 -8.01
C ILE A 484 -17.65 19.05 -8.57
N LEU A 485 -18.09 18.97 -9.84
CA LEU A 485 -18.79 20.06 -10.52
C LEU A 485 -20.17 20.35 -9.92
N ALA A 486 -20.86 19.36 -9.37
CA ALA A 486 -22.15 19.55 -8.71
C ALA A 486 -22.04 20.39 -7.42
N GLN A 487 -20.88 20.40 -6.76
CA GLN A 487 -20.62 21.11 -5.51
C GLN A 487 -19.82 22.41 -5.71
N TRP A 488 -19.86 22.98 -6.92
CA TRP A 488 -18.98 24.09 -7.31
C TRP A 488 -19.34 25.43 -6.65
N GLN A 489 -18.90 25.62 -5.41
CA GLN A 489 -19.04 26.85 -4.62
C GLN A 489 -17.68 27.22 -4.00
N PRO A 490 -16.76 27.81 -4.79
CA PRO A 490 -15.41 28.09 -4.33
C PRO A 490 -15.35 29.22 -3.31
N ARG A 491 -14.45 29.11 -2.33
CA ARG A 491 -14.14 30.15 -1.34
C ARG A 491 -12.62 30.27 -1.18
N PRO A 492 -12.08 31.50 -1.04
CA PRO A 492 -10.65 31.70 -0.87
C PRO A 492 -10.17 31.20 0.50
N ILE A 493 -8.98 30.62 0.52
CA ILE A 493 -8.28 30.18 1.73
C ILE A 493 -6.79 30.54 1.61
N GLU A 494 -6.05 30.41 2.72
CA GLU A 494 -4.62 30.71 2.74
C GLU A 494 -3.77 29.59 2.11
N ALA A 495 -4.17 28.33 2.31
CA ALA A 495 -3.51 27.15 1.78
C ALA A 495 -4.49 25.96 1.85
N ILE A 496 -4.38 25.00 0.93
CA ILE A 496 -5.24 23.79 0.96
C ILE A 496 -5.03 22.96 2.23
N LYS A 497 -3.93 23.17 2.96
CA LYS A 497 -3.70 22.56 4.27
C LYS A 497 -4.83 22.84 5.28
N ARG A 498 -5.56 23.95 5.14
CA ARG A 498 -6.74 24.24 5.99
C ARG A 498 -7.92 23.29 5.79
N ILE A 499 -8.01 22.62 4.64
CA ILE A 499 -9.12 21.72 4.32
C ILE A 499 -8.94 20.42 5.11
N VAL A 500 -9.59 20.32 6.28
CA VAL A 500 -9.54 19.09 7.07
C VAL A 500 -10.47 18.06 6.42
N VAL A 501 -9.90 16.94 5.99
CA VAL A 501 -10.69 15.83 5.47
C VAL A 501 -11.00 14.92 6.65
N ALA A 502 -12.19 15.14 7.22
CA ALA A 502 -12.72 14.29 8.27
C ALA A 502 -13.26 13.01 7.62
N SER A 503 -12.38 12.03 7.38
CA SER A 503 -12.82 10.65 7.14
C SER A 503 -12.51 9.82 8.37
N HIS A 504 -13.57 9.29 8.99
CA HIS A 504 -13.44 8.21 9.97
C HIS A 504 -13.16 6.87 9.26
N ASP A 505 -13.51 6.79 7.97
CA ASP A 505 -13.31 5.60 7.15
C ASP A 505 -11.89 5.60 6.56
N THR A 506 -11.20 4.47 6.62
CA THR A 506 -9.93 4.28 5.89
C THR A 506 -10.15 4.19 4.37
N PRO A 507 -9.11 4.40 3.54
CA PRO A 507 -9.21 4.24 2.08
C PRO A 507 -9.88 2.93 1.63
N ILE A 508 -9.55 1.80 2.27
CA ILE A 508 -10.14 0.49 1.92
C ILE A 508 -11.64 0.43 2.25
N GLU A 509 -12.07 1.02 3.37
CA GLU A 509 -13.48 1.08 3.79
C GLU A 509 -14.32 1.88 2.81
N MET A 510 -13.80 3.05 2.39
CA MET A 510 -14.45 3.88 1.38
C MET A 510 -14.59 3.13 0.05
N ARG A 511 -13.55 2.39 -0.36
CA ARG A 511 -13.54 1.61 -1.60
C ARG A 511 -14.52 0.43 -1.54
N PHE A 512 -14.58 -0.29 -0.42
CA PHE A 512 -15.57 -1.33 -0.20
C PHE A 512 -17.00 -0.80 -0.32
N ARG A 513 -17.33 0.28 0.41
CA ARG A 513 -18.65 0.91 0.32
C ARG A 513 -18.97 1.32 -1.12
N ALA A 514 -18.05 2.00 -1.81
CA ALA A 514 -18.26 2.45 -3.17
C ALA A 514 -18.56 1.28 -4.14
N LEU A 515 -17.80 0.20 -4.07
CA LEU A 515 -18.00 -0.98 -4.92
C LEU A 515 -19.29 -1.73 -4.58
N LEU A 516 -19.63 -1.89 -3.29
CA LEU A 516 -20.88 -2.51 -2.87
C LEU A 516 -22.10 -1.74 -3.37
N LEU A 517 -22.08 -0.40 -3.26
CA LEU A 517 -23.17 0.45 -3.75
C LEU A 517 -23.25 0.45 -5.29
N ARG A 518 -22.11 0.40 -5.99
CA ARG A 518 -22.07 0.23 -7.46
C ARG A 518 -22.72 -1.09 -7.87
N TRP A 519 -22.37 -2.19 -7.21
CA TRP A 519 -22.98 -3.49 -7.43
C TRP A 519 -24.50 -3.48 -7.19
N ALA A 520 -24.95 -2.90 -6.07
CA ALA A 520 -26.37 -2.81 -5.75
C ALA A 520 -27.15 -2.05 -6.82
N LYS A 521 -26.62 -0.90 -7.29
CA LYS A 521 -27.21 -0.14 -8.40
C LYS A 521 -27.26 -0.93 -9.70
N ALA A 522 -26.24 -1.73 -10.00
CA ALA A 522 -26.24 -2.63 -11.17
C ALA A 522 -27.30 -3.75 -11.07
N LYS A 523 -27.79 -4.05 -9.86
CA LYS A 523 -28.95 -4.92 -9.59
C LYS A 523 -30.28 -4.16 -9.50
N VAL A 524 -30.30 -2.90 -9.94
CA VAL A 524 -31.50 -2.03 -9.93
C VAL A 524 -32.03 -1.78 -8.51
N ALA A 525 -31.16 -1.88 -7.49
CA ALA A 525 -31.53 -1.53 -6.13
C ALA A 525 -31.64 -0.01 -5.96
N ALA A 526 -32.62 0.44 -5.17
CA ALA A 526 -32.66 1.82 -4.69
C ALA A 526 -31.62 2.00 -3.59
N VAL A 527 -30.77 3.02 -3.72
CA VAL A 527 -29.68 3.29 -2.78
C VAL A 527 -29.80 4.72 -2.26
N SER A 528 -29.78 4.88 -0.94
CA SER A 528 -29.66 6.18 -0.27
C SER A 528 -28.46 6.17 0.66
N THR A 529 -27.81 7.33 0.82
CA THR A 529 -26.63 7.49 1.67
C THR A 529 -26.83 8.66 2.63
N GLN A 530 -26.28 8.55 3.83
CA GLN A 530 -26.33 9.59 4.84
C GLN A 530 -24.97 9.70 5.53
N ALA A 531 -24.40 10.89 5.56
CA ALA A 531 -23.19 11.16 6.33
C ALA A 531 -23.50 11.08 7.84
N THR A 532 -22.68 10.36 8.59
CA THR A 532 -22.77 10.28 10.06
C THR A 532 -21.46 10.71 10.70
N SER A 533 -21.45 10.92 12.02
CA SER A 533 -20.24 11.19 12.80
C SER A 533 -19.21 10.06 12.80
N HIS A 534 -19.55 8.90 12.24
CA HIS A 534 -18.74 7.69 12.27
C HIS A 534 -18.43 7.13 10.86
N GLY A 535 -18.76 7.86 9.80
CA GLY A 535 -18.63 7.43 8.40
C GLY A 535 -19.93 7.56 7.61
N ASP A 536 -19.93 7.31 6.30
CA ASP A 536 -21.20 7.33 5.54
C ASP A 536 -21.95 6.01 5.68
N SER A 537 -23.20 6.08 6.12
CA SER A 537 -24.14 4.95 6.11
C SER A 537 -24.91 4.87 4.79
N ALA A 538 -25.42 3.69 4.47
CA ALA A 538 -26.24 3.48 3.28
C ALA A 538 -27.43 2.56 3.55
N LYS A 539 -28.56 2.84 2.89
CA LYS A 539 -29.70 1.92 2.79
C LYS A 539 -29.84 1.42 1.37
N ILE A 540 -29.96 0.11 1.21
CA ILE A 540 -30.05 -0.60 -0.06
C ILE A 540 -31.37 -1.36 -0.08
N THR A 541 -32.23 -1.08 -1.05
CA THR A 541 -33.53 -1.75 -1.22
C THR A 541 -33.58 -2.43 -2.57
N PHE A 542 -33.57 -3.75 -2.57
CA PHE A 542 -33.65 -4.56 -3.78
C PHE A 542 -35.11 -4.66 -4.28
N PRO A 543 -35.34 -4.76 -5.60
CA PRO A 543 -36.69 -4.91 -6.15
C PRO A 543 -37.33 -6.24 -5.75
N GLN A 544 -38.67 -6.31 -5.86
CA GLN A 544 -39.46 -7.51 -5.54
C GLN A 544 -39.00 -8.79 -6.27
N ALA A 545 -38.48 -8.67 -7.49
CA ALA A 545 -37.92 -9.79 -8.25
C ALA A 545 -36.70 -10.45 -7.58
N LEU A 546 -36.07 -9.75 -6.62
CA LEU A 546 -34.96 -10.19 -5.79
C LEU A 546 -35.37 -10.34 -4.31
N GLY A 547 -36.68 -10.47 -4.03
CA GLY A 547 -37.19 -10.75 -2.70
C GLY A 547 -37.50 -9.53 -1.82
N ASP A 548 -37.49 -8.31 -2.38
CA ASP A 548 -37.77 -7.05 -1.64
C ASP A 548 -36.86 -6.85 -0.42
N LEU A 549 -35.63 -7.35 -0.50
CA LEU A 549 -34.64 -7.32 0.58
C LEU A 549 -34.19 -5.89 0.85
N GLN A 550 -34.14 -5.53 2.14
CA GLN A 550 -33.70 -4.22 2.60
C GLN A 550 -32.52 -4.36 3.55
N TRP A 551 -31.41 -3.71 3.21
CA TRP A 551 -30.18 -3.72 3.97
C TRP A 551 -29.79 -2.33 4.41
N ALA A 552 -29.37 -2.20 5.66
CA ALA A 552 -28.66 -1.06 6.20
C ALA A 552 -27.16 -1.39 6.33
N LEU A 553 -26.30 -0.54 5.79
CA LEU A 553 -24.85 -0.56 5.94
C LEU A 553 -24.47 0.57 6.91
N GLU A 554 -24.03 0.20 8.10
CA GLU A 554 -23.70 1.14 9.18
C GLU A 554 -22.20 1.09 9.49
N PRO A 555 -21.46 2.21 9.36
CA PRO A 555 -20.03 2.24 9.64
C PRO A 555 -19.74 2.26 11.15
N GLN A 556 -18.61 1.66 11.53
CA GLN A 556 -17.96 1.84 12.84
C GLN A 556 -18.86 1.57 14.06
N VAL A 557 -19.79 0.63 13.94
CA VAL A 557 -20.74 0.26 15.01
C VAL A 557 -19.98 -0.37 16.19
N LYS A 558 -20.20 0.14 17.41
CA LYS A 558 -19.57 -0.39 18.62
C LYS A 558 -20.37 -1.59 19.16
N LEU A 559 -19.78 -2.79 19.11
CA LEU A 559 -20.34 -4.05 19.60
C LEU A 559 -19.58 -4.51 20.85
N GLY A 560 -19.85 -3.86 21.98
CA GLY A 560 -19.06 -4.03 23.22
C GLY A 560 -17.66 -3.41 23.08
N SER A 561 -16.61 -4.22 23.23
CA SER A 561 -15.21 -3.83 22.98
C SER A 561 -14.79 -3.94 21.51
N ILE A 562 -15.62 -4.52 20.66
CA ILE A 562 -15.31 -4.82 19.26
C ILE A 562 -15.96 -3.76 18.37
N ARG A 563 -15.21 -3.29 17.37
CA ARG A 563 -15.71 -2.34 16.37
C ARG A 563 -15.34 -2.85 14.98
N PRO A 564 -16.27 -3.52 14.26
CA PRO A 564 -16.10 -3.78 12.83
C PRO A 564 -16.18 -2.48 12.03
N ASP A 565 -15.64 -2.48 10.82
CA ASP A 565 -15.65 -1.31 9.95
C ASP A 565 -17.05 -1.01 9.44
N PHE A 566 -17.83 -2.06 9.14
CA PHE A 566 -19.25 -1.95 8.84
C PHE A 566 -20.07 -3.06 9.50
N VAL A 567 -21.33 -2.78 9.79
CA VAL A 567 -22.36 -3.77 10.07
C VAL A 567 -23.43 -3.69 8.99
N LEU A 568 -23.71 -4.83 8.35
CA LEU A 568 -24.85 -5.00 7.47
C LEU A 568 -26.00 -5.64 8.26
N THR A 569 -27.13 -4.94 8.32
CA THR A 569 -28.35 -5.39 9.00
C THR A 569 -29.48 -5.49 7.98
N CYS A 570 -30.13 -6.65 7.92
CA CYS A 570 -31.33 -6.84 7.11
C CYS A 570 -32.57 -6.32 7.87
N ALA A 571 -33.59 -5.85 7.14
CA ALA A 571 -34.88 -5.53 7.75
C ALA A 571 -35.62 -6.78 8.28
N ASP A 572 -35.33 -7.96 7.71
CA ASP A 572 -35.75 -9.24 8.25
C ASP A 572 -34.87 -9.61 9.45
N THR A 573 -35.46 -9.70 10.63
CA THR A 573 -34.75 -9.95 11.90
C THR A 573 -34.28 -11.39 12.06
N GLU A 574 -34.79 -12.33 11.26
CA GLU A 574 -34.32 -13.73 11.25
C GLU A 574 -32.99 -13.86 10.49
N VAL A 575 -32.63 -12.86 9.68
CA VAL A 575 -31.35 -12.83 8.96
C VAL A 575 -30.24 -12.37 9.91
N PRO A 576 -29.13 -13.13 10.03
CA PRO A 576 -28.04 -12.75 10.90
C PRO A 576 -27.37 -11.45 10.44
N LYS A 577 -26.97 -10.63 11.41
CA LYS A 577 -26.16 -9.42 11.16
C LYS A 577 -24.78 -9.81 10.65
N ILE A 578 -24.23 -9.00 9.77
CA ILE A 578 -22.90 -9.25 9.18
C ILE A 578 -21.94 -8.16 9.63
N ALA A 579 -20.91 -8.52 10.38
CA ALA A 579 -19.80 -7.65 10.73
C ALA A 579 -18.72 -7.75 9.66
N VAL A 580 -18.42 -6.64 8.98
CA VAL A 580 -17.45 -6.55 7.89
C VAL A 580 -16.16 -5.89 8.39
N PHE A 581 -15.03 -6.54 8.12
CA PHE A 581 -13.68 -6.04 8.38
C PHE A 581 -12.96 -5.82 7.03
N CYS A 582 -12.52 -4.59 6.79
CA CYS A 582 -11.77 -4.16 5.62
C CYS A 582 -10.27 -4.20 5.96
N ASP A 583 -9.69 -5.37 5.77
CA ASP A 583 -8.36 -5.72 6.23
C ASP A 583 -7.26 -5.32 5.23
N SER A 584 -6.32 -4.52 5.71
CA SER A 584 -5.12 -4.11 4.96
C SER A 584 -3.84 -4.62 5.62
N GLN A 585 -2.92 -5.11 4.80
CA GLN A 585 -1.67 -5.72 5.25
C GLN A 585 -0.86 -4.78 6.15
N ARG A 586 -0.70 -3.52 5.74
CA ARG A 586 0.09 -2.50 6.45
C ARG A 586 -0.29 -2.39 7.93
N TRP A 587 -1.58 -2.49 8.23
CA TRP A 587 -2.16 -2.24 9.55
C TRP A 587 -2.43 -3.50 10.39
N HIS A 588 -2.37 -4.70 9.78
CA HIS A 588 -2.69 -5.96 10.46
C HIS A 588 -1.56 -6.99 10.47
N SER A 589 -0.77 -7.07 9.39
CA SER A 589 0.18 -8.14 9.13
C SER A 589 1.42 -7.64 8.38
N SER A 590 2.15 -6.70 9.00
CA SER A 590 3.42 -6.16 8.50
C SER A 590 4.55 -6.36 9.52
N ALA A 591 5.80 -6.25 9.10
CA ALA A 591 6.96 -6.42 9.99
C ALA A 591 6.98 -5.42 11.17
N HIS A 592 6.27 -4.30 11.04
CA HIS A 592 6.17 -3.24 12.06
C HIS A 592 4.84 -3.27 12.84
N THR A 593 3.84 -4.00 12.33
CA THR A 593 2.50 -4.05 12.91
C THR A 593 1.96 -5.48 12.85
N ASN A 594 1.86 -6.11 14.02
CA ASN A 594 1.28 -7.43 14.19
C ASN A 594 0.03 -7.32 15.09
N ARG A 595 -1.16 -7.43 14.50
CA ARG A 595 -2.44 -7.38 15.23
C ARG A 595 -3.23 -8.68 15.18
N LEU A 596 -2.68 -9.72 14.55
CA LEU A 596 -3.41 -10.93 14.16
C LEU A 596 -4.13 -11.62 15.33
N THR A 597 -3.48 -11.68 16.51
CA THR A 597 -4.04 -12.32 17.71
C THR A 597 -5.30 -11.60 18.20
N ASP A 598 -5.20 -10.29 18.44
CA ASP A 598 -6.32 -9.39 18.83
C ASP A 598 -7.46 -9.48 17.81
N ASP A 599 -7.10 -9.53 16.54
CA ASP A 599 -8.00 -9.66 15.42
C ASP A 599 -8.77 -11.00 15.38
N ALA A 600 -8.10 -12.11 15.67
CA ALA A 600 -8.73 -13.42 15.72
C ALA A 600 -9.73 -13.52 16.89
N GLU A 601 -9.36 -13.00 18.07
CA GLU A 601 -10.21 -12.97 19.27
C GLU A 601 -11.48 -12.14 19.04
N LYS A 602 -11.36 -10.95 18.45
CA LYS A 602 -12.51 -10.12 18.08
C LYS A 602 -13.45 -10.84 17.13
N ARG A 603 -12.93 -11.48 16.09
CA ARG A 603 -13.75 -12.20 15.11
C ARG A 603 -14.42 -13.42 15.74
N ALA A 604 -13.74 -14.15 16.63
CA ALA A 604 -14.34 -15.25 17.39
C ALA A 604 -15.50 -14.76 18.28
N GLY A 605 -15.28 -13.71 19.07
CA GLY A 605 -16.30 -13.16 19.96
C GLY A 605 -17.54 -12.63 19.23
N LEU A 606 -17.41 -12.16 17.99
CA LEU A 606 -18.57 -11.80 17.16
C LEU A 606 -19.35 -13.02 16.66
N ARG A 607 -18.66 -14.09 16.24
CA ARG A 607 -19.32 -15.34 15.83
C ARG A 607 -20.09 -15.99 16.99
N ASP A 608 -19.56 -15.90 18.21
CA ASP A 608 -20.23 -16.39 19.42
C ASP A 608 -21.51 -15.59 19.76
N ARG A 609 -21.62 -14.35 19.25
CA ARG A 609 -22.80 -13.48 19.36
C ARG A 609 -23.71 -13.56 18.14
N ASP A 610 -23.59 -14.63 17.35
CA ASP A 610 -24.36 -14.92 16.14
C ASP A 610 -24.23 -13.88 15.00
N TYR A 611 -23.12 -13.16 14.95
CA TYR A 611 -22.75 -12.38 13.77
C TYR A 611 -22.08 -13.26 12.72
N LEU A 612 -22.43 -13.08 11.45
CA LEU A 612 -21.56 -13.48 10.36
C LEU A 612 -20.39 -12.50 10.30
N VAL A 613 -19.18 -13.00 10.20
CA VAL A 613 -17.96 -12.19 10.15
C VAL A 613 -17.36 -12.29 8.76
N TRP A 614 -17.23 -11.15 8.08
CA TRP A 614 -16.71 -11.08 6.72
C TRP A 614 -15.44 -10.25 6.67
N ALA A 615 -14.34 -10.85 6.25
CA ALA A 615 -13.08 -10.17 6.01
C ALA A 615 -12.90 -9.86 4.52
N ILE A 616 -12.41 -8.67 4.20
CA ILE A 616 -12.25 -8.17 2.83
C ILE A 616 -10.88 -7.51 2.70
N THR A 617 -10.12 -7.89 1.69
CA THR A 617 -8.82 -7.30 1.39
C THR A 617 -8.85 -6.42 0.13
N HIS A 618 -7.80 -5.63 -0.11
CA HIS A 618 -7.65 -4.89 -1.37
C HIS A 618 -7.73 -5.81 -2.61
N GLN A 619 -7.20 -7.03 -2.53
CA GLN A 619 -7.23 -8.00 -3.62
C GLN A 619 -8.65 -8.49 -3.91
N ASP A 620 -9.48 -8.67 -2.87
CA ASP A 620 -10.90 -8.99 -3.05
C ASP A 620 -11.65 -7.83 -3.73
N LEU A 621 -11.34 -6.58 -3.36
CA LEU A 621 -11.93 -5.40 -4.00
C LEU A 621 -11.52 -5.28 -5.48
N ASP A 622 -10.26 -5.57 -5.81
CA ASP A 622 -9.78 -5.60 -7.20
C ASP A 622 -10.50 -6.66 -8.03
N ALA A 623 -10.63 -7.88 -7.48
CA ALA A 623 -11.33 -8.99 -8.11
C ALA A 623 -12.83 -8.68 -8.32
N PHE A 624 -13.48 -8.09 -7.31
CA PHE A 624 -14.88 -7.69 -7.39
C PHE A 624 -15.11 -6.57 -8.40
N ALA A 625 -14.23 -5.55 -8.43
CA ALA A 625 -14.30 -4.49 -9.42
C ALA A 625 -14.17 -5.04 -10.85
N ALA A 626 -13.24 -5.98 -11.07
CA ALA A 626 -13.13 -6.71 -12.33
C ALA A 626 -14.41 -7.50 -12.69
N ALA A 627 -15.06 -8.12 -11.71
CA ALA A 627 -16.32 -8.84 -11.92
C ALA A 627 -17.47 -7.90 -12.32
N LEU A 628 -17.54 -6.70 -11.71
CA LEU A 628 -18.49 -5.66 -12.09
C LEU A 628 -18.24 -5.11 -13.50
N ASP A 629 -16.99 -5.17 -13.98
CA ASP A 629 -16.60 -4.81 -15.33
C ASP A 629 -16.81 -5.96 -16.35
N GLY A 630 -17.54 -7.02 -15.97
CA GLY A 630 -17.95 -8.11 -16.87
C GLY A 630 -16.98 -9.29 -16.95
N LYS A 631 -15.90 -9.30 -16.15
CA LYS A 631 -15.07 -10.51 -16.01
C LYS A 631 -15.81 -11.54 -15.13
N PRO A 632 -15.50 -12.84 -15.27
CA PRO A 632 -15.95 -13.84 -14.29
C PRO A 632 -15.43 -13.47 -12.89
N ALA A 633 -16.24 -13.72 -11.86
CA ALA A 633 -15.79 -13.59 -10.48
C ALA A 633 -14.52 -14.43 -10.26
N ALA A 634 -13.52 -13.85 -9.61
CA ALA A 634 -12.23 -14.50 -9.46
C ALA A 634 -12.35 -15.67 -8.48
N THR A 635 -11.62 -16.75 -8.75
CA THR A 635 -11.46 -17.85 -7.78
C THR A 635 -10.41 -17.45 -6.74
N PRO A 636 -10.68 -17.60 -5.43
CA PRO A 636 -9.68 -17.35 -4.39
C PRO A 636 -8.42 -18.21 -4.56
N GLU A 637 -7.26 -17.65 -4.25
CA GLU A 637 -5.96 -18.31 -4.46
C GLU A 637 -5.78 -19.60 -3.63
N TRP A 638 -6.42 -19.70 -2.46
CA TRP A 638 -6.40 -20.91 -1.64
C TRP A 638 -7.00 -22.13 -2.35
N CYS A 639 -7.87 -21.92 -3.35
CA CYS A 639 -8.60 -22.97 -4.04
C CYS A 639 -7.79 -23.53 -5.22
N THR A 640 -6.97 -24.55 -4.93
CA THR A 640 -6.30 -25.33 -5.99
C THR A 640 -7.30 -26.14 -6.81
N GLU A 641 -6.92 -26.53 -8.03
CA GLU A 641 -7.80 -27.38 -8.86
C GLU A 641 -8.14 -28.72 -8.20
N ALA A 642 -7.23 -29.26 -7.38
CA ALA A 642 -7.48 -30.47 -6.59
C ALA A 642 -8.55 -30.24 -5.51
N VAL A 643 -8.45 -29.14 -4.76
CA VAL A 643 -9.46 -28.75 -3.75
C VAL A 643 -10.80 -28.47 -4.43
N ARG A 644 -10.80 -27.73 -5.54
CA ARG A 644 -12.00 -27.44 -6.35
C ARG A 644 -12.70 -28.72 -6.80
N THR A 645 -11.96 -29.65 -7.39
CA THR A 645 -12.49 -30.92 -7.87
C THR A 645 -13.08 -31.75 -6.74
N ALA A 646 -12.38 -31.83 -5.60
CA ALA A 646 -12.87 -32.54 -4.42
C ALA A 646 -14.14 -31.87 -3.84
N PHE A 647 -14.14 -30.55 -3.75
CA PHE A 647 -15.26 -29.77 -3.24
C PHE A 647 -16.52 -29.93 -4.09
N LEU A 648 -16.43 -29.75 -5.40
CA LEU A 648 -17.60 -29.93 -6.28
C LEU A 648 -18.16 -31.35 -6.23
N ARG A 649 -17.33 -32.35 -5.91
CA ARG A 649 -17.77 -33.73 -5.68
C ARG A 649 -18.50 -33.87 -4.34
N PHE A 650 -17.90 -33.42 -3.24
CA PHE A 650 -18.51 -33.53 -1.91
C PHE A 650 -19.75 -32.66 -1.77
N ALA A 651 -19.76 -31.45 -2.32
CA ALA A 651 -20.93 -30.59 -2.35
C ALA A 651 -22.14 -31.27 -3.01
N LYS A 652 -21.94 -32.07 -4.07
CA LYS A 652 -23.01 -32.87 -4.67
C LYS A 652 -23.52 -33.98 -3.77
N GLN A 653 -22.65 -34.55 -2.93
CA GLN A 653 -23.02 -35.62 -1.99
C GLN A 653 -23.72 -35.08 -0.74
N THR A 654 -23.39 -33.86 -0.33
CA THR A 654 -23.91 -33.21 0.89
C THR A 654 -25.05 -32.23 0.61
N ALA A 655 -25.41 -32.01 -0.66
CA ALA A 655 -26.42 -31.05 -1.08
C ALA A 655 -27.78 -31.34 -0.45
N ALA A 656 -28.27 -30.39 0.35
CA ALA A 656 -29.66 -30.34 0.79
C ALA A 656 -30.53 -29.57 -0.23
N PRO A 657 -31.84 -29.85 -0.33
CA PRO A 657 -32.76 -29.03 -1.11
C PRO A 657 -32.64 -27.55 -0.73
N GLY A 658 -32.53 -26.67 -1.74
CA GLY A 658 -32.33 -25.25 -1.50
C GLY A 658 -30.88 -24.83 -1.21
N SER A 659 -29.87 -25.72 -1.23
CA SER A 659 -28.48 -25.28 -1.06
C SER A 659 -28.07 -24.22 -2.10
N ILE A 660 -27.19 -23.29 -1.71
CA ILE A 660 -26.55 -22.38 -2.66
C ILE A 660 -25.62 -23.19 -3.59
N ALA A 661 -25.42 -22.72 -4.82
CA ALA A 661 -24.49 -23.38 -5.74
C ALA A 661 -23.06 -23.35 -5.16
N PRO A 662 -22.34 -24.49 -5.12
CA PRO A 662 -21.04 -24.56 -4.45
C PRO A 662 -20.00 -23.62 -5.06
N GLU A 663 -20.10 -23.30 -6.36
CA GLU A 663 -19.23 -22.35 -7.04
C GLU A 663 -19.31 -20.93 -6.45
N VAL A 664 -20.37 -20.59 -5.71
CA VAL A 664 -20.49 -19.30 -5.01
C VAL A 664 -19.46 -19.17 -3.89
N LEU A 665 -19.14 -20.26 -3.18
CA LEU A 665 -18.11 -20.29 -2.13
C LEU A 665 -16.68 -20.22 -2.72
N LEU A 666 -16.55 -20.37 -4.04
CA LEU A 666 -15.27 -20.27 -4.77
C LEU A 666 -15.13 -18.94 -5.50
N ARG A 667 -15.82 -17.90 -5.08
CA ARG A 667 -15.67 -16.54 -5.61
C ARG A 667 -14.84 -15.69 -4.65
N ASP A 668 -14.34 -14.56 -5.13
CA ASP A 668 -13.76 -13.51 -4.28
C ASP A 668 -14.70 -13.14 -3.13
N SER A 669 -14.14 -12.65 -2.02
CA SER A 669 -14.88 -12.49 -0.77
C SER A 669 -16.09 -11.56 -0.92
N VAL A 670 -16.01 -10.53 -1.78
CA VAL A 670 -17.11 -9.58 -1.97
C VAL A 670 -18.18 -10.12 -2.91
N SER A 671 -17.81 -10.88 -3.95
CA SER A 671 -18.76 -11.61 -4.80
C SER A 671 -19.53 -12.67 -4.01
N ALA A 672 -18.88 -13.37 -3.09
CA ALA A 672 -19.54 -14.33 -2.19
C ALA A 672 -20.49 -13.61 -1.22
N LEU A 673 -20.06 -12.52 -0.58
CA LEU A 673 -20.92 -11.67 0.27
C LEU A 673 -22.15 -11.18 -0.51
N SER A 674 -21.94 -10.65 -1.71
CA SER A 674 -22.99 -10.15 -2.60
C SER A 674 -24.02 -11.23 -2.93
N ALA A 675 -23.60 -12.49 -3.07
CA ALA A 675 -24.52 -13.61 -3.27
C ALA A 675 -25.34 -13.93 -2.00
N PHE A 676 -24.73 -13.80 -0.80
CA PHE A 676 -25.45 -13.92 0.46
C PHE A 676 -26.47 -12.78 0.63
N LEU A 677 -26.12 -11.54 0.30
CA LEU A 677 -27.03 -10.39 0.41
C LEU A 677 -28.29 -10.50 -0.48
N LEU A 678 -28.20 -11.25 -1.59
CA LEU A 678 -29.34 -11.56 -2.46
C LEU A 678 -30.12 -12.81 -2.03
N ARG A 679 -29.53 -13.65 -1.18
CA ARG A 679 -30.15 -14.86 -0.65
C ARG A 679 -29.66 -15.14 0.77
N PRO A 680 -30.15 -14.37 1.77
CA PRO A 680 -29.60 -14.37 3.12
C PRO A 680 -30.16 -15.52 3.97
N ASP A 681 -30.00 -16.73 3.46
CA ASP A 681 -30.44 -17.97 4.08
C ASP A 681 -29.20 -18.73 4.54
N ARG A 682 -28.91 -18.72 5.85
CA ARG A 682 -27.73 -19.38 6.43
C ARG A 682 -27.73 -20.90 6.19
N ASP A 683 -28.89 -21.53 6.22
CA ASP A 683 -29.03 -22.97 6.05
C ASP A 683 -28.66 -23.39 4.63
N ALA A 684 -29.02 -22.57 3.63
CA ALA A 684 -28.62 -22.80 2.24
C ALA A 684 -27.09 -22.85 2.03
N TRP A 685 -26.29 -22.25 2.93
CA TRP A 685 -24.83 -22.24 2.85
C TRP A 685 -24.16 -23.37 3.64
N THR A 686 -24.89 -24.01 4.54
CA THR A 686 -24.34 -25.03 5.45
C THR A 686 -23.88 -26.28 4.69
N SER A 687 -24.70 -26.81 3.79
CA SER A 687 -24.37 -28.02 3.00
C SER A 687 -23.14 -27.85 2.10
N PRO A 688 -22.99 -26.73 1.34
CA PRO A 688 -21.76 -26.43 0.63
C PRO A 688 -20.55 -26.23 1.55
N ALA A 689 -20.68 -25.51 2.67
CA ALA A 689 -19.57 -25.34 3.62
C ALA A 689 -19.10 -26.68 4.20
N HIS A 690 -20.02 -27.59 4.52
CA HIS A 690 -19.71 -28.96 4.93
C HIS A 690 -19.00 -29.75 3.84
N GLY A 691 -19.44 -29.63 2.58
CA GLY A 691 -18.77 -30.22 1.43
C GLY A 691 -17.34 -29.69 1.25
N LEU A 692 -17.09 -28.41 1.53
CA LEU A 692 -15.76 -27.81 1.49
C LEU A 692 -14.87 -28.34 2.61
N ALA A 693 -15.39 -28.48 3.84
CA ALA A 693 -14.65 -29.11 4.93
C ALA A 693 -14.24 -30.55 4.57
N LEU A 694 -15.15 -31.35 4.00
CA LEU A 694 -14.81 -32.70 3.52
C LEU A 694 -13.76 -32.67 2.40
N ALA A 695 -13.78 -31.66 1.52
CA ALA A 695 -12.79 -31.51 0.46
C ALA A 695 -11.38 -31.29 1.01
N PHE A 696 -11.24 -30.45 2.04
CA PHE A 696 -9.97 -30.29 2.74
C PHE A 696 -9.50 -31.62 3.36
N SER A 697 -10.40 -32.43 3.93
CA SER A 697 -10.00 -33.73 4.49
C SER A 697 -9.41 -34.69 3.44
N GLY A 698 -9.71 -34.50 2.14
CA GLY A 698 -9.38 -35.44 1.07
C GLY A 698 -10.28 -36.67 1.04
N GLY A 699 -11.35 -36.69 1.85
CA GLY A 699 -12.35 -37.75 1.86
C GLY A 699 -11.96 -39.02 2.62
N THR A 700 -10.85 -39.01 3.35
CA THR A 700 -10.38 -40.16 4.13
C THR A 700 -9.74 -39.71 5.44
N VAL A 701 -9.98 -40.49 6.50
CA VAL A 701 -9.29 -40.36 7.80
C VAL A 701 -8.18 -41.40 7.96
N ALA A 702 -7.89 -42.19 6.92
CA ALA A 702 -6.83 -43.19 6.97
C ALA A 702 -5.46 -42.50 7.16
N GLY A 703 -4.77 -42.85 8.25
CA GLY A 703 -3.50 -42.23 8.63
C GLY A 703 -3.62 -40.89 9.35
N ALA A 704 -4.83 -40.42 9.66
CA ALA A 704 -5.03 -39.25 10.51
C ALA A 704 -4.55 -39.53 11.94
N ALA A 705 -3.93 -38.53 12.58
CA ALA A 705 -3.57 -38.64 13.99
C ALA A 705 -4.84 -38.70 14.84
N LYS A 706 -4.82 -39.53 15.89
CA LYS A 706 -5.90 -39.52 16.88
C LYS A 706 -5.53 -38.69 18.09
N VAL A 707 -6.39 -37.73 18.43
CA VAL A 707 -6.07 -36.64 19.34
C VAL A 707 -7.26 -36.36 20.25
N ASP A 708 -6.95 -35.88 21.45
CA ASP A 708 -7.97 -35.34 22.34
C ASP A 708 -8.61 -34.09 21.69
N PRO A 709 -9.95 -33.92 21.71
CA PRO A 709 -10.59 -32.70 21.22
C PRO A 709 -10.02 -31.40 21.83
N GLN A 710 -9.61 -31.42 23.10
CA GLN A 710 -9.02 -30.27 23.77
C GLN A 710 -7.58 -30.00 23.29
N ALA A 711 -6.96 -30.94 22.58
CA ALA A 711 -5.63 -30.80 22.00
C ALA A 711 -5.64 -30.25 20.55
N MET A 712 -6.79 -29.91 19.97
CA MET A 712 -6.86 -29.32 18.61
C MET A 712 -6.06 -28.01 18.49
N PRO A 713 -6.13 -27.05 19.45
CA PRO A 713 -5.30 -25.85 19.39
C PRO A 713 -3.81 -26.14 19.51
N ALA A 714 -3.41 -27.04 20.41
CA ALA A 714 -2.02 -27.46 20.55
C ALA A 714 -1.48 -28.10 19.25
N LEU A 715 -2.31 -28.89 18.56
CA LEU A 715 -1.98 -29.45 17.25
C LEU A 715 -1.82 -28.34 16.19
N LEU A 716 -2.70 -27.34 16.15
CA LEU A 716 -2.55 -26.18 15.27
C LEU A 716 -1.23 -25.44 15.54
N HIS A 717 -0.92 -25.18 16.81
CA HIS A 717 0.30 -24.49 17.22
C HIS A 717 1.55 -25.25 16.77
N ARG A 718 1.58 -26.57 16.97
CA ARG A 718 2.67 -27.44 16.53
C ARG A 718 2.89 -27.37 15.02
N GLU A 719 1.81 -27.45 14.24
CA GLU A 719 1.88 -27.47 12.77
C GLU A 719 2.21 -26.09 12.17
N LEU A 720 1.88 -25.01 12.87
CA LEU A 720 2.25 -23.65 12.48
C LEU A 720 3.71 -23.32 12.81
N THR A 721 4.16 -23.70 14.00
CA THR A 721 5.45 -23.23 14.53
C THR A 721 6.60 -24.21 14.31
N GLU A 722 6.29 -25.47 13.96
CA GLU A 722 7.20 -26.61 13.99
C GLU A 722 7.83 -26.84 15.38
N ALA A 723 7.25 -26.26 16.44
CA ALA A 723 7.70 -26.46 17.80
C ALA A 723 7.42 -27.90 18.27
N ASP A 724 8.25 -28.41 19.16
CA ASP A 724 8.04 -29.71 19.81
C ASP A 724 6.97 -29.56 20.92
N THR A 725 5.73 -29.30 20.51
CA THR A 725 4.58 -29.17 21.42
C THR A 725 3.96 -30.55 21.62
N GLU A 726 3.83 -30.98 22.87
CA GLU A 726 3.17 -32.23 23.21
C GLU A 726 1.68 -32.14 22.87
N VAL A 727 1.22 -33.02 22.00
CA VAL A 727 -0.17 -33.09 21.55
C VAL A 727 -0.78 -34.36 22.14
N GLN A 728 -1.72 -34.18 23.07
CA GLN A 728 -2.33 -35.29 23.80
C GLN A 728 -3.10 -36.24 22.86
N ALA A 729 -2.73 -37.51 22.87
CA ALA A 729 -3.43 -38.54 22.11
C ALA A 729 -4.86 -38.74 22.62
N GLY A 730 -5.77 -39.08 21.71
CA GLY A 730 -7.17 -39.34 22.02
C GLY A 730 -7.80 -40.25 20.98
N ASP A 731 -9.12 -40.16 20.79
CA ASP A 731 -9.88 -41.02 19.88
C ASP A 731 -10.39 -40.33 18.61
N ILE A 732 -10.31 -39.00 18.55
CA ILE A 732 -10.83 -38.23 17.41
C ILE A 732 -9.76 -38.10 16.33
N ALA A 733 -10.14 -38.41 15.09
CA ALA A 733 -9.24 -38.26 13.94
C ALA A 733 -9.08 -36.78 13.59
N ALA A 734 -7.85 -36.27 13.64
CA ALA A 734 -7.50 -34.93 13.16
C ALA A 734 -6.75 -35.00 11.84
N VAL A 735 -7.31 -34.35 10.82
CA VAL A 735 -6.71 -34.25 9.49
C VAL A 735 -6.08 -32.88 9.33
N VAL A 736 -4.74 -32.84 9.34
CA VAL A 736 -3.96 -31.62 9.11
C VAL A 736 -3.77 -31.38 7.61
N ARG A 737 -4.01 -30.15 7.17
CA ARG A 737 -3.79 -29.69 5.80
C ARG A 737 -3.25 -28.27 5.81
N ARG A 738 -2.71 -27.87 4.66
CA ARG A 738 -2.36 -26.48 4.38
C ARG A 738 -3.13 -26.01 3.15
N THR A 739 -3.53 -24.76 3.14
CA THR A 739 -4.05 -24.10 1.94
C THR A 739 -2.94 -23.91 0.90
N ALA A 740 -3.29 -23.45 -0.30
CA ALA A 740 -2.30 -23.21 -1.36
C ALA A 740 -1.17 -22.26 -0.94
N ARG A 741 -1.47 -21.32 -0.03
CA ARG A 741 -0.51 -20.35 0.51
C ARG A 741 -0.16 -20.59 1.99
N SER A 742 -0.26 -21.84 2.45
CA SER A 742 0.29 -22.29 3.75
C SER A 742 -0.46 -21.90 5.02
N ALA A 743 -1.70 -21.40 4.96
CA ALA A 743 -2.55 -21.37 6.17
C ALA A 743 -2.85 -22.79 6.63
N VAL A 744 -2.84 -23.05 7.94
CA VAL A 744 -3.03 -24.41 8.48
C VAL A 744 -4.51 -24.64 8.77
N VAL A 745 -5.02 -25.76 8.26
CA VAL A 745 -6.38 -26.25 8.51
C VAL A 745 -6.29 -27.60 9.21
N VAL A 746 -6.86 -27.71 10.40
CA VAL A 746 -7.04 -28.96 11.12
C VAL A 746 -8.52 -29.30 11.13
N LEU A 747 -8.87 -30.47 10.61
CA LEU A 747 -10.24 -30.96 10.62
C LEU A 747 -10.41 -32.04 11.68
N GLU A 748 -11.28 -31.77 12.62
CA GLU A 748 -11.73 -32.69 13.63
C GLU A 748 -12.86 -33.56 13.06
N MET A 749 -12.53 -34.79 12.72
CA MET A 749 -13.41 -35.73 12.03
C MET A 749 -14.05 -36.68 13.04
N ARG A 750 -15.26 -36.35 13.50
CA ARG A 750 -16.05 -37.25 14.37
C ARG A 750 -16.88 -38.24 13.55
N SER A 751 -17.44 -37.76 12.45
CA SER A 751 -18.10 -38.58 11.43
C SER A 751 -18.11 -37.82 10.08
N PRO A 752 -18.50 -38.46 8.97
CA PRO A 752 -18.68 -37.74 7.70
C PRO A 752 -19.74 -36.61 7.73
N THR A 753 -20.61 -36.58 8.74
CA THR A 753 -21.66 -35.55 8.93
C THR A 753 -21.39 -34.61 10.11
N ASP A 754 -20.38 -34.91 10.93
CA ASP A 754 -19.92 -34.09 12.04
C ASP A 754 -18.41 -33.82 11.91
N VAL A 755 -18.13 -32.69 11.25
CA VAL A 755 -16.78 -32.19 11.00
C VAL A 755 -16.68 -30.81 11.63
N ARG A 756 -15.62 -30.57 12.41
CA ARG A 756 -15.25 -29.23 12.88
C ARG A 756 -13.96 -28.79 12.21
N ALA A 757 -13.88 -27.52 11.85
CA ALA A 757 -12.72 -26.94 11.19
C ALA A 757 -12.03 -25.94 12.11
N TRP A 758 -10.73 -26.14 12.27
CA TRP A 758 -9.83 -25.29 13.04
C TRP A 758 -8.82 -24.69 12.06
N LEU A 759 -8.85 -23.37 11.88
CA LEU A 759 -8.05 -22.65 10.89
C LEU A 759 -7.08 -21.71 11.60
N ALA A 760 -5.80 -21.70 11.22
CA ALA A 760 -4.82 -20.84 11.86
C ALA A 760 -3.75 -20.27 10.91
N VAL A 761 -3.20 -19.13 11.30
CA VAL A 761 -2.11 -18.41 10.61
C VAL A 761 -0.97 -18.13 11.59
N ASP A 762 0.26 -18.12 11.08
CA ASP A 762 1.45 -17.79 11.88
C ASP A 762 1.50 -16.29 12.18
N ASP A 763 1.60 -15.96 13.47
CA ASP A 763 1.67 -14.61 14.03
C ASP A 763 2.95 -14.38 14.84
N ARG A 764 3.99 -15.21 14.68
CA ARG A 764 5.28 -15.03 15.38
C ARG A 764 6.06 -13.82 14.88
N ASP A 765 6.74 -13.15 15.80
CA ASP A 765 7.69 -12.08 15.49
C ASP A 765 8.80 -12.60 14.55
N GLY A 766 9.08 -11.85 13.48
CA GLY A 766 10.02 -12.23 12.43
C GLY A 766 9.45 -13.10 11.30
N ALA A 767 8.29 -13.74 11.50
CA ALA A 767 7.53 -14.41 10.44
C ALA A 767 6.49 -13.47 9.80
N VAL A 768 5.85 -12.63 10.62
CA VAL A 768 4.84 -11.65 10.16
C VAL A 768 5.45 -10.62 9.21
N GLY A 769 4.75 -10.36 8.11
CA GLY A 769 5.17 -9.41 7.08
C GLY A 769 6.05 -10.00 5.98
N THR A 770 6.46 -11.26 6.10
CA THR A 770 7.07 -12.01 4.97
C THR A 770 6.03 -12.26 3.88
N THR A 771 6.47 -12.42 2.62
CA THR A 771 5.56 -12.66 1.49
C THR A 771 4.72 -13.93 1.70
N GLU A 772 5.34 -14.99 2.20
CA GLU A 772 4.70 -16.27 2.49
C GLU A 772 3.62 -16.11 3.57
N GLN A 773 3.93 -15.45 4.68
CA GLN A 773 2.99 -15.24 5.78
C GLN A 773 1.81 -14.35 5.37
N VAL A 774 2.05 -13.31 4.57
CA VAL A 774 0.97 -12.44 4.05
C VAL A 774 0.02 -13.21 3.15
N HIS A 775 0.52 -14.11 2.31
CA HIS A 775 -0.34 -14.97 1.52
C HIS A 775 -1.13 -15.96 2.39
N ALA A 776 -0.51 -16.55 3.41
CA ALA A 776 -1.20 -17.41 4.39
C ALA A 776 -2.31 -16.65 5.13
N TRP A 777 -2.06 -15.40 5.52
CA TRP A 777 -3.04 -14.54 6.16
C TRP A 777 -4.25 -14.27 5.26
N ARG A 778 -4.06 -14.01 3.96
CA ARG A 778 -5.16 -13.84 3.01
C ARG A 778 -6.00 -15.11 2.86
N ASP A 779 -5.34 -16.27 2.79
CA ASP A 779 -6.02 -17.57 2.78
C ASP A 779 -6.83 -17.77 4.07
N TRP A 780 -6.26 -17.43 5.23
CA TRP A 780 -6.93 -17.50 6.53
C TRP A 780 -8.22 -16.64 6.57
N LEU A 781 -8.18 -15.42 6.06
CA LEU A 781 -9.36 -14.55 5.95
C LEU A 781 -10.43 -15.14 5.00
N ALA A 782 -10.03 -15.48 3.77
CA ALA A 782 -10.96 -15.93 2.74
C ALA A 782 -11.59 -17.30 3.06
N VAL A 783 -10.83 -18.23 3.65
CA VAL A 783 -11.36 -19.53 4.10
C VAL A 783 -12.28 -19.35 5.31
N SER A 784 -11.98 -18.41 6.22
CA SER A 784 -12.86 -18.08 7.34
C SER A 784 -14.25 -17.61 6.87
N ASN A 785 -14.31 -16.81 5.81
CA ASN A 785 -15.58 -16.29 5.26
C ASN A 785 -16.54 -17.41 4.82
N VAL A 786 -16.02 -18.57 4.42
CA VAL A 786 -16.83 -19.69 3.90
C VAL A 786 -17.04 -20.80 4.94
N LEU A 787 -16.04 -21.12 5.76
CA LEU A 787 -16.17 -22.17 6.77
C LEU A 787 -17.01 -21.75 7.99
N GLN A 788 -17.24 -20.45 8.20
CA GLN A 788 -18.15 -19.97 9.24
C GLN A 788 -19.61 -20.46 9.08
N PHE A 789 -19.99 -20.90 7.88
CA PHE A 789 -21.31 -21.47 7.60
C PHE A 789 -21.44 -22.94 8.02
N LEU A 790 -20.40 -23.56 8.57
CA LEU A 790 -20.58 -24.80 9.34
C LEU A 790 -21.54 -24.53 10.51
N ALA A 791 -22.21 -25.58 11.00
CA ALA A 791 -23.15 -25.44 12.11
C ALA A 791 -22.49 -24.75 13.33
N PRO A 792 -23.24 -24.01 14.15
CA PRO A 792 -22.69 -23.28 15.30
C PRO A 792 -21.76 -24.13 16.16
N GLY A 793 -20.59 -23.57 16.52
CA GLY A 793 -19.56 -24.27 17.28
C GLY A 793 -18.75 -25.32 16.50
N ARG A 794 -18.83 -25.35 15.16
CA ARG A 794 -18.01 -26.23 14.30
C ARG A 794 -16.91 -25.52 13.51
N PHE A 795 -16.76 -24.22 13.67
CA PHE A 795 -15.69 -23.46 13.04
C PHE A 795 -14.95 -22.61 14.06
N HIS A 796 -13.62 -22.71 14.06
CA HIS A 796 -12.73 -21.99 14.98
C HIS A 796 -11.57 -21.40 14.17
N ALA A 797 -11.32 -20.09 14.34
CA ALA A 797 -10.23 -19.38 13.66
C ALA A 797 -9.25 -18.85 14.71
N HIS A 798 -7.98 -19.23 14.58
CA HIS A 798 -6.90 -18.95 15.54
C HIS A 798 -5.70 -18.33 14.84
N THR A 799 -4.71 -17.98 15.65
CA THR A 799 -3.33 -17.66 15.29
C THR A 799 -2.38 -18.60 16.01
N GLY A 800 -1.08 -18.56 15.70
CA GLY A 800 -0.07 -19.32 16.45
C GLY A 800 -0.14 -19.05 17.95
N THR A 801 -0.28 -17.79 18.36
CA THR A 801 -0.39 -17.37 19.76
C THR A 801 -1.69 -17.86 20.42
N THR A 802 -2.86 -17.64 19.80
CA THR A 802 -4.13 -18.09 20.40
C THR A 802 -4.27 -19.60 20.42
N ALA A 803 -3.60 -20.32 19.51
CA ALA A 803 -3.55 -21.78 19.50
C ALA A 803 -2.65 -22.38 20.59
N ALA A 804 -1.67 -21.60 21.11
CA ALA A 804 -0.76 -22.02 22.17
C ALA A 804 -1.39 -21.99 23.58
N LEU A 805 -2.50 -21.28 23.74
CA LEU A 805 -3.18 -21.16 25.03
C LEU A 805 -3.81 -22.53 25.39
N PRO A 806 -3.60 -23.05 26.61
CA PRO A 806 -4.24 -24.29 27.02
C PRO A 806 -5.75 -24.10 26.95
N VAL A 807 -6.44 -25.03 26.30
CA VAL A 807 -7.90 -25.14 26.42
C VAL A 807 -8.14 -25.49 27.88
N THR A 808 -8.48 -24.50 28.71
CA THR A 808 -9.04 -24.76 30.03
C THR A 808 -10.40 -25.38 29.80
N GLY A 809 -10.37 -26.70 29.60
CA GLY A 809 -11.51 -27.58 29.48
C GLY A 809 -12.24 -27.65 30.81
N THR A 810 -13.06 -26.64 31.05
CA THR A 810 -14.34 -26.82 31.72
C THR A 810 -15.33 -26.23 30.73
N GLU A 811 -16.27 -27.03 30.20
CA GLU A 811 -17.60 -26.43 30.02
C GLU A 811 -17.91 -25.77 31.37
N PRO A 812 -18.22 -24.47 31.43
CA PRO A 812 -18.63 -23.92 32.70
C PRO A 812 -19.95 -24.61 33.02
N ALA A 813 -19.92 -25.55 33.96
CA ALA A 813 -21.05 -25.72 34.85
C ALA A 813 -21.28 -24.33 35.48
N GLY A 814 -22.13 -23.52 34.84
CA GLY A 814 -22.34 -22.12 35.20
C GLY A 814 -22.25 -21.08 34.07
N SER A 815 -22.23 -21.45 32.77
CA SER A 815 -22.43 -20.42 31.74
C SER A 815 -23.88 -19.93 31.86
N LEU A 816 -24.05 -18.71 32.37
CA LEU A 816 -25.37 -18.10 32.50
C LEU A 816 -26.02 -18.06 31.10
N ILE A 817 -27.23 -18.61 30.99
CA ILE A 817 -28.00 -18.70 29.76
C ILE A 817 -29.23 -17.80 29.88
N GLY A 818 -29.54 -17.06 28.81
CA GLY A 818 -30.75 -16.25 28.74
C GLY A 818 -30.73 -15.09 29.76
N PRO A 819 -31.87 -14.76 30.40
CA PRO A 819 -32.01 -13.57 31.26
C PRO A 819 -31.00 -13.45 32.41
N TRP A 820 -30.45 -14.57 32.88
CA TRP A 820 -29.41 -14.58 33.92
C TRP A 820 -28.08 -14.00 33.45
N ARG A 821 -27.77 -14.10 32.15
CA ARG A 821 -26.57 -13.49 31.55
C ARG A 821 -26.71 -11.98 31.49
N ASP A 822 -27.87 -11.52 31.04
CA ASP A 822 -28.14 -10.08 30.90
C ASP A 822 -28.03 -9.37 32.25
N VAL A 823 -28.62 -9.96 33.30
CA VAL A 823 -28.49 -9.48 34.69
C VAL A 823 -27.04 -9.44 35.13
N HIS A 824 -26.27 -10.51 34.91
CA HIS A 824 -24.87 -10.56 35.31
C HIS A 824 -24.00 -9.52 34.59
N GLU A 825 -24.25 -9.28 33.29
CA GLU A 825 -23.48 -8.32 32.49
C GLU A 825 -23.72 -6.86 32.88
N VAL A 826 -24.93 -6.52 33.33
CA VAL A 826 -25.28 -5.15 33.75
C VAL A 826 -25.13 -4.93 35.26
N SER A 827 -24.88 -5.98 36.04
CA SER A 827 -24.68 -5.90 37.49
C SER A 827 -23.25 -5.49 37.86
N ASP A 828 -23.11 -4.83 39.01
CA ASP A 828 -21.81 -4.53 39.59
C ASP A 828 -20.99 -5.81 39.88
N HIS A 829 -19.67 -5.73 39.73
CA HIS A 829 -18.76 -6.85 39.96
C HIS A 829 -18.89 -7.43 41.39
N ALA A 830 -19.31 -6.63 42.37
CA ALA A 830 -19.54 -7.06 43.75
C ALA A 830 -20.71 -8.05 43.89
N VAL A 831 -21.71 -8.03 43.00
CA VAL A 831 -22.85 -8.96 43.02
C VAL A 831 -22.82 -10.01 41.91
N GLN A 832 -21.91 -9.91 40.94
CA GLN A 832 -21.79 -10.90 39.86
C GLN A 832 -21.60 -12.34 40.38
N GLY A 833 -20.75 -12.52 41.40
CA GLY A 833 -20.57 -13.83 42.06
C GLY A 833 -21.85 -14.36 42.71
N LEU A 834 -22.69 -13.48 43.26
CA LEU A 834 -24.00 -13.82 43.80
C LEU A 834 -25.00 -14.18 42.69
N VAL A 835 -25.01 -13.46 41.56
CA VAL A 835 -25.86 -13.78 40.39
C VAL A 835 -25.52 -15.16 39.83
N THR A 836 -24.24 -15.50 39.70
CA THR A 836 -23.79 -16.84 39.29
C THR A 836 -24.22 -17.93 40.28
N ALA A 837 -24.17 -17.64 41.59
CA ALA A 837 -24.59 -18.60 42.60
C ALA A 837 -26.12 -18.81 42.60
N LEU A 838 -26.90 -17.74 42.47
CA LEU A 838 -28.36 -17.79 42.47
C LEU A 838 -28.93 -18.49 41.24
N SER A 839 -28.31 -18.33 40.06
CA SER A 839 -28.75 -18.96 38.82
C SER A 839 -28.80 -20.49 38.90
N ALA A 840 -28.00 -21.10 39.78
CA ALA A 840 -27.92 -22.54 39.95
C ALA A 840 -29.02 -23.14 40.85
N GLY A 841 -29.86 -22.33 41.51
CA GLY A 841 -30.81 -22.86 42.50
C GLY A 841 -32.26 -22.39 42.39
N GLY A 842 -32.76 -22.15 41.18
CA GLY A 842 -34.20 -22.12 40.90
C GLY A 842 -34.99 -20.98 41.54
N VAL A 843 -34.33 -19.87 41.89
CA VAL A 843 -35.00 -18.61 42.27
C VAL A 843 -35.44 -17.85 41.00
N PRO A 844 -36.42 -16.93 41.08
CA PRO A 844 -36.74 -16.04 39.97
C PRO A 844 -35.54 -15.17 39.57
N VAL A 845 -35.47 -14.76 38.30
CA VAL A 845 -34.41 -13.87 37.79
C VAL A 845 -34.61 -12.47 38.42
N PRO A 846 -33.60 -11.87 39.07
CA PRO A 846 -33.71 -10.52 39.60
C PRO A 846 -33.65 -9.46 38.49
N VAL A 847 -34.15 -8.26 38.80
CA VAL A 847 -33.93 -7.06 38.00
C VAL A 847 -32.68 -6.36 38.52
N ALA A 848 -31.67 -6.21 37.67
CA ALA A 848 -30.46 -5.46 38.01
C ALA A 848 -30.66 -3.96 37.80
N GLY A 849 -30.18 -3.14 38.74
CA GLY A 849 -30.30 -1.68 38.67
C GLY A 849 -31.75 -1.17 38.75
N HIS A 850 -32.60 -1.81 39.56
CA HIS A 850 -34.01 -1.44 39.66
C HIS A 850 -34.17 -0.09 40.38
N GLU A 851 -34.81 0.87 39.72
CA GLU A 851 -35.08 2.20 40.25
C GLU A 851 -36.38 2.22 41.08
N VAL A 852 -36.31 2.81 42.28
CA VAL A 852 -37.44 3.03 43.19
C VAL A 852 -37.49 4.50 43.63
N ASP A 853 -38.62 4.91 44.23
CA ASP A 853 -38.90 6.31 44.59
C ASP A 853 -38.78 7.29 43.40
N ASP A 854 -39.51 7.01 42.32
CA ASP A 854 -39.47 7.79 41.07
C ASP A 854 -38.04 8.01 40.50
N GLY A 855 -37.13 7.06 40.74
CA GLY A 855 -35.75 7.09 40.27
C GLY A 855 -34.75 7.72 41.25
N ALA A 856 -35.17 8.06 42.47
CA ALA A 856 -34.27 8.61 43.48
C ALA A 856 -33.28 7.57 44.03
N HIS A 857 -33.65 6.28 44.02
CA HIS A 857 -32.80 5.20 44.52
C HIS A 857 -32.68 4.04 43.54
N MET A 858 -31.46 3.52 43.38
CA MET A 858 -31.17 2.36 42.55
C MET A 858 -30.81 1.16 43.43
N ILE A 859 -31.35 0.00 43.08
CA ILE A 859 -31.11 -1.28 43.78
C ILE A 859 -30.27 -2.19 42.88
N ASP A 860 -29.17 -2.74 43.41
CA ASP A 860 -28.25 -3.58 42.65
C ASP A 860 -28.93 -4.83 42.08
N LEU A 861 -29.67 -5.58 42.92
CA LEU A 861 -30.54 -6.67 42.49
C LEU A 861 -31.88 -6.62 43.23
N ALA A 862 -32.99 -6.61 42.48
CA ALA A 862 -34.33 -6.55 43.03
C ALA A 862 -35.22 -7.69 42.57
N TRP A 863 -36.10 -8.14 43.46
CA TRP A 863 -37.26 -8.97 43.16
C TRP A 863 -38.54 -8.19 43.51
N PRO A 864 -39.07 -7.38 42.57
CA PRO A 864 -40.17 -6.45 42.85
C PRO A 864 -41.43 -7.14 43.38
N ASP A 865 -41.77 -8.31 42.84
CA ASP A 865 -42.94 -9.08 43.24
C ASP A 865 -42.82 -9.61 44.69
N GLN A 866 -41.60 -9.93 45.12
CA GLN A 866 -41.30 -10.45 46.46
C GLN A 866 -40.87 -9.35 47.43
N ARG A 867 -40.70 -8.11 46.95
CA ARG A 867 -40.11 -6.99 47.70
C ARG A 867 -38.80 -7.38 48.40
N VAL A 868 -37.88 -8.04 47.69
CA VAL A 868 -36.54 -8.36 48.19
C VAL A 868 -35.51 -7.52 47.42
N ALA A 869 -34.60 -6.87 48.13
CA ALA A 869 -33.55 -6.02 47.57
C ALA A 869 -32.18 -6.45 48.09
N VAL A 870 -31.20 -6.54 47.18
CA VAL A 870 -29.78 -6.64 47.51
C VAL A 870 -29.15 -5.31 47.15
N VAL A 871 -28.42 -4.74 48.10
CA VAL A 871 -27.66 -3.50 47.93
C VAL A 871 -26.23 -3.69 48.41
N ILE A 872 -25.25 -3.13 47.70
CA ILE A 872 -23.82 -3.33 47.98
C ILE A 872 -23.18 -2.21 48.80
N ASP A 873 -23.76 -1.03 48.79
CA ASP A 873 -23.32 0.16 49.50
C ASP A 873 -24.26 0.51 50.66
N GLU A 874 -23.77 1.30 51.62
CA GLU A 874 -24.56 1.79 52.74
C GLU A 874 -25.18 3.15 52.39
N ASP A 875 -26.51 3.20 52.26
CA ASP A 875 -27.28 4.43 52.06
C ASP A 875 -28.46 4.46 53.03
N ALA A 876 -28.34 5.27 54.09
CA ALA A 876 -29.34 5.33 55.14
C ALA A 876 -30.71 5.86 54.68
N ASP A 877 -30.74 6.72 53.65
CA ASP A 877 -31.99 7.29 53.13
C ASP A 877 -32.71 6.27 52.25
N ARG A 878 -31.97 5.58 51.36
CA ARG A 878 -32.50 4.45 50.57
C ARG A 878 -32.99 3.32 51.48
N ASP A 879 -32.17 2.90 52.43
CA ASP A 879 -32.45 1.72 53.25
C ASP A 879 -33.65 1.97 54.18
N ALA A 880 -33.79 3.20 54.71
CA ALA A 880 -34.99 3.61 55.44
C ALA A 880 -36.23 3.62 54.54
N TRP A 881 -36.13 4.16 53.32
CA TRP A 881 -37.23 4.15 52.36
C TRP A 881 -37.66 2.73 51.99
N LEU A 882 -36.70 1.83 51.73
CA LEU A 882 -36.95 0.42 51.43
C LEU A 882 -37.69 -0.26 52.58
N ALA A 883 -37.25 -0.04 53.82
CA ALA A 883 -37.90 -0.58 55.01
C ALA A 883 -39.33 -0.04 55.19
N ASP A 884 -39.54 1.27 55.07
CA ASP A 884 -40.84 1.92 55.19
C ASP A 884 -41.83 1.49 54.09
N ASN A 885 -41.30 1.08 52.93
CA ASN A 885 -42.06 0.56 51.80
C ASN A 885 -42.11 -0.98 51.75
N GLY A 886 -41.75 -1.65 52.85
CA GLY A 886 -41.93 -3.09 53.02
C GLY A 886 -41.02 -3.97 52.17
N TRP A 887 -39.83 -3.47 51.81
CA TRP A 887 -38.77 -4.25 51.20
C TRP A 887 -37.90 -4.92 52.25
N ALA A 888 -37.56 -6.19 52.02
CA ALA A 888 -36.55 -6.92 52.77
C ALA A 888 -35.18 -6.69 52.13
N VAL A 889 -34.35 -5.87 52.77
CA VAL A 889 -32.96 -5.63 52.36
C VAL A 889 -32.08 -6.75 52.91
N VAL A 890 -31.35 -7.43 52.03
CA VAL A 890 -30.47 -8.55 52.37
C VAL A 890 -29.08 -8.35 51.82
N GLY A 891 -28.07 -8.87 52.54
CA GLY A 891 -26.68 -8.81 52.12
C GLY A 891 -26.38 -9.71 50.92
N THR A 892 -25.15 -9.63 50.42
CA THR A 892 -24.69 -10.33 49.21
C THR A 892 -24.45 -11.84 49.40
N GLU A 893 -24.89 -12.43 50.52
CA GLU A 893 -24.80 -13.87 50.75
C GLU A 893 -25.97 -14.63 50.11
N GLU A 894 -25.65 -15.69 49.35
CA GLU A 894 -26.64 -16.51 48.66
C GLU A 894 -27.71 -17.10 49.60
N THR A 895 -27.30 -17.54 50.79
CA THR A 895 -28.19 -18.18 51.76
C THR A 895 -29.23 -17.21 52.31
N THR A 896 -28.87 -15.94 52.54
CA THR A 896 -29.78 -14.91 53.04
C THR A 896 -30.78 -14.49 51.98
N VAL A 897 -30.35 -14.37 50.72
CA VAL A 897 -31.25 -14.03 49.60
C VAL A 897 -32.28 -15.14 49.37
N ARG A 898 -31.85 -16.40 49.36
CA ARG A 898 -32.75 -17.55 49.22
C ARG A 898 -33.76 -17.65 50.37
N ALA A 899 -33.30 -17.41 51.60
CA ALA A 899 -34.17 -17.42 52.77
C ALA A 899 -35.24 -16.32 52.70
N ALA A 900 -34.86 -15.11 52.30
CA ALA A 900 -35.80 -13.99 52.12
C ALA A 900 -36.85 -14.28 51.04
N LEU A 901 -36.43 -14.76 49.87
CA LEU A 901 -37.34 -15.13 48.77
C LEU A 901 -38.30 -16.26 49.16
N SER A 902 -37.84 -17.21 49.98
CA SER A 902 -38.68 -18.31 50.48
C SER A 902 -39.68 -17.87 51.55
N ALA A 903 -39.30 -16.91 52.41
CA ALA A 903 -40.17 -16.36 53.46
C ALA A 903 -41.33 -15.54 52.87
N THR A 904 -41.11 -14.83 51.76
CA THR A 904 -42.13 -14.08 51.03
C THR A 904 -43.02 -14.95 50.16
N GLY A 905 -42.55 -16.14 49.74
CA GLY A 905 -43.32 -17.12 48.95
C GLY A 905 -44.32 -17.96 49.76
N ALA A 906 -44.21 -18.02 51.08
CA ALA A 906 -45.11 -18.79 51.96
C ALA A 906 -46.41 -18.05 52.34
N GLY A 907 -46.64 -16.87 51.77
CA GLY A 907 -47.79 -16.00 52.05
C GLY A 907 -48.79 -15.83 50.90
N ALA A 908 -48.75 -16.69 49.89
CA ALA A 908 -49.73 -16.70 48.78
C ALA A 908 -50.85 -17.74 48.99
#